data_AF-A0A317W6I0-F1
#
_entry.id   AF-A0A317W6I0-F1
#
_cell.length_a   1.000
_cell.length_b   1.000
_cell.length_c   1.000
_cell.angle_alpha   90.00
_cell.angle_beta   90.00
_cell.angle_gamma   90.00
#
_symmetry.space_group_name_H-M   'P 1'
#
loop_
_entity.id
_entity.type
_entity.pdbx_description
1 polymer ?
#
loop_
_entity_poly.entity_id
_entity_poly.type
_entity_poly.pdbx_seq_one_letter_code
_entity_poly.pdbx_strand_id
1 'polypeptide(L)'
;MSGFMCTLPASWYCSLPLYQLERRAIFLKSWYLMGPVTRFCDIGTKGTPLQHHVTPTGLVFATLSDEAPSFNEYFPDLEPLLEKVNFTKLPYRHSIRYEGRFNWKTMYIALSLHIVDPEKPDDGLFLYFFPNCTLNVYGGGMSSFRVCPTDDPNVTRMEFDYYHMESGDKFGEYFRFVRQVAMEDYELCEKAQDNLTKGIYSEGILNPEKESGVSCDCGPQVTVEMIMERLSSALSPALSASVLVALLVGLIFLLQAFSRPRFGGHRSRHETESKVFDLGPAKEGNDNIVSKESDFPEDWWTGSNVFELERRAIFGKRWLYIAHRSRFSKAGDYHSFEVAGIPIFLVLGKDGNVRAFHNVCRHRAYTITRKESGSSMVLGCRYHGWSYNTNGQLIKAPHFDNVSGFDKSQNGLFSIHTTTTHAGFIFVNLDACPTVLPVETSSLDSFASRYGIERHSTWLGGQTIEGQFNWKLSCELPLQLLHEAPQSKYKCLSSRLFNPSRMCLADIRVFPFTTFHTIEGTKSWYSLSFVPMFEKRTLVRFDLYSHGEMGGPRSPAIQEDLFTHLSNSIQTLEMEFQSYSGNALYVLQPYSQVNLWMSLPSHSRDQSGTILDILRSHARLEKQRGAEVFPATRKPRRNARFEQAEQRQSFPSYFRGLPVLLN
;
A
#
# COMPACT_ATOMS: atom_id res chain seq x y z
N MET A 1 -22.65 -27.09 1.84
CA MET A 1 -22.18 -25.92 2.60
C MET A 1 -21.30 -25.10 1.67
N SER A 2 -21.90 -24.10 1.02
CA SER A 2 -21.19 -23.07 0.25
C SER A 2 -20.26 -22.31 1.18
N GLY A 3 -19.08 -21.90 0.68
CA GLY A 3 -18.17 -21.05 1.44
C GLY A 3 -18.79 -19.68 1.70
N PHE A 4 -18.25 -18.93 2.66
CA PHE A 4 -18.60 -17.52 2.80
C PHE A 4 -18.26 -16.74 1.54
N MET A 5 -19.08 -15.74 1.22
CA MET A 5 -18.75 -14.74 0.21
C MET A 5 -17.57 -13.91 0.67
N CYS A 6 -16.69 -13.56 -0.25
CA CYS A 6 -15.56 -12.70 -0.02
C CYS A 6 -15.68 -11.41 -0.81
N THR A 7 -14.97 -10.36 -0.38
CA THR A 7 -14.69 -9.19 -1.22
C THR A 7 -14.04 -9.65 -2.54
N LEU A 8 -14.12 -8.82 -3.58
CA LEU A 8 -13.31 -9.05 -4.76
C LEU A 8 -11.82 -9.19 -4.38
N PRO A 9 -11.04 -10.00 -5.12
CA PRO A 9 -9.60 -10.07 -4.92
C PRO A 9 -8.97 -8.69 -5.09
N ALA A 10 -7.94 -8.37 -4.29
CA ALA A 10 -7.24 -7.09 -4.38
C ALA A 10 -6.78 -6.73 -5.81
N SER A 11 -6.43 -7.73 -6.62
CA SER A 11 -6.05 -7.55 -8.03
C SER A 11 -7.14 -6.88 -8.88
N TRP A 12 -8.42 -7.05 -8.55
CA TRP A 12 -9.51 -6.37 -9.25
C TRP A 12 -9.48 -4.85 -9.04
N TYR A 13 -9.03 -4.40 -7.88
CA TYR A 13 -8.96 -2.97 -7.54
C TYR A 13 -7.70 -2.30 -8.10
N CYS A 14 -6.70 -3.08 -8.52
CA CYS A 14 -5.38 -2.57 -8.92
C CYS A 14 -5.04 -2.85 -10.40
N SER A 15 -5.81 -3.68 -11.10
CA SER A 15 -5.51 -4.10 -12.48
C SER A 15 -6.04 -3.11 -13.53
N LEU A 16 -5.12 -2.43 -14.21
CA LEU A 16 -5.44 -1.57 -15.35
C LEU A 16 -6.17 -2.31 -16.50
N PRO A 17 -5.74 -3.52 -16.93
CA PRO A 17 -6.48 -4.26 -17.96
C PRO A 17 -7.93 -4.56 -17.58
N LEU A 18 -8.18 -4.99 -16.34
CA LEU A 18 -9.54 -5.26 -15.86
C LEU A 18 -10.37 -3.99 -15.79
N TYR A 19 -9.79 -2.91 -15.28
CA TYR A 19 -10.46 -1.61 -15.22
C TYR A 19 -10.88 -1.09 -16.60
N GLN A 20 -10.00 -1.22 -17.60
CA GLN A 20 -10.31 -0.82 -18.98
C GLN A 20 -11.41 -1.67 -19.60
N LEU A 21 -11.46 -2.96 -19.25
CA LEU A 21 -12.53 -3.86 -19.67
C LEU A 21 -13.87 -3.46 -19.02
N GLU A 22 -13.89 -3.21 -17.71
CA GLU A 22 -15.07 -2.72 -16.98
C GLU A 22 -15.61 -1.43 -17.59
N ARG A 23 -14.73 -0.48 -17.89
CA ARG A 23 -15.14 0.80 -18.50
C ARG A 23 -15.88 0.59 -19.82
N ARG A 24 -15.38 -0.28 -20.70
CA ARG A 24 -16.00 -0.56 -22.01
C ARG A 24 -17.26 -1.42 -21.92
N ALA A 25 -17.25 -2.43 -21.04
CA ALA A 25 -18.31 -3.42 -20.97
C ALA A 25 -19.50 -2.94 -20.14
N ILE A 26 -19.25 -2.14 -19.11
CA ILE A 26 -20.27 -1.70 -18.14
C ILE A 26 -20.59 -0.23 -18.38
N PHE A 27 -19.63 0.66 -18.14
CA PHE A 27 -19.91 2.09 -18.10
C PHE A 27 -20.37 2.63 -19.46
N LEU A 28 -19.73 2.24 -20.56
CA LEU A 28 -20.17 2.73 -21.87
C LEU A 28 -21.56 2.21 -22.29
N LYS A 29 -22.14 1.21 -21.61
CA LYS A 29 -23.39 0.55 -22.01
C LYS A 29 -24.49 0.59 -20.96
N SER A 30 -24.37 1.50 -19.98
CA SER A 30 -25.30 1.58 -18.85
C SER A 30 -26.18 2.82 -18.90
N TRP A 31 -27.30 2.74 -18.19
CA TRP A 31 -28.16 3.88 -17.90
C TRP A 31 -27.66 4.64 -16.67
N TYR A 32 -27.72 5.97 -16.73
CA TYR A 32 -27.23 6.87 -15.69
C TYR A 32 -28.32 7.79 -15.18
N LEU A 33 -28.47 7.88 -13.86
CA LEU A 33 -29.31 8.90 -13.25
C LEU A 33 -28.64 10.27 -13.41
N MET A 34 -29.30 11.16 -14.14
CA MET A 34 -28.86 12.54 -14.33
C MET A 34 -29.43 13.49 -13.28
N GLY A 35 -30.43 13.04 -12.51
CA GLY A 35 -31.07 13.80 -11.43
C GLY A 35 -32.53 14.15 -11.75
N PRO A 36 -33.18 14.98 -10.93
CA PRO A 36 -34.56 15.40 -11.13
C PRO A 36 -34.66 16.38 -12.30
N VAL A 37 -35.83 16.47 -12.93
CA VAL A 37 -36.13 17.40 -14.02
C VAL A 37 -35.84 18.86 -13.65
N THR A 38 -35.95 19.22 -12.37
CA THR A 38 -35.61 20.56 -11.85
C THR A 38 -34.14 20.94 -12.05
N ARG A 39 -33.27 19.97 -12.35
CA ARG A 39 -31.86 20.22 -12.71
C ARG A 39 -31.72 20.91 -14.07
N PHE A 40 -32.70 20.76 -14.96
CA PHE A 40 -32.59 21.13 -16.37
C PHE A 40 -33.47 22.35 -16.67
N CYS A 41 -33.00 23.54 -16.30
CA CYS A 41 -33.72 24.79 -16.52
C CYS A 41 -33.60 25.33 -17.95
N ASP A 42 -32.52 24.97 -18.67
CA ASP A 42 -32.21 25.44 -20.01
C ASP A 42 -32.19 24.28 -21.01
N ILE A 43 -33.21 24.16 -21.86
CA ILE A 43 -33.25 23.20 -22.95
C ILE A 43 -32.52 23.83 -24.16
N GLY A 44 -31.22 23.55 -24.29
CA GLY A 44 -30.45 23.97 -25.46
C GLY A 44 -30.97 23.30 -26.74
N THR A 45 -31.03 24.04 -27.85
CA THR A 45 -31.52 23.56 -29.16
C THR A 45 -30.44 22.95 -30.05
N LYS A 46 -29.25 22.64 -29.53
CA LYS A 46 -28.11 22.17 -30.33
C LYS A 46 -27.52 20.86 -29.79
N GLY A 47 -27.54 19.82 -30.62
CA GLY A 47 -26.85 18.54 -30.39
C GLY A 47 -27.67 17.34 -30.87
N THR A 48 -26.99 16.21 -31.08
CA THR A 48 -27.67 14.91 -31.22
C THR A 48 -28.18 14.50 -29.83
N PRO A 49 -29.49 14.26 -29.65
CA PRO A 49 -30.01 13.86 -28.35
C PRO A 49 -29.46 12.49 -27.97
N LEU A 50 -28.97 12.36 -26.74
CA LEU A 50 -28.73 11.05 -26.13
C LEU A 50 -30.07 10.35 -25.90
N GLN A 51 -30.07 9.02 -25.98
CA GLN A 51 -31.19 8.24 -25.51
C GLN A 51 -31.40 8.52 -24.01
N HIS A 52 -32.62 8.89 -23.65
CA HIS A 52 -32.99 9.30 -22.31
C HIS A 52 -34.40 8.83 -21.96
N HIS A 53 -34.67 8.75 -20.66
CA HIS A 53 -35.98 8.41 -20.12
C HIS A 53 -36.29 9.35 -18.96
N VAL A 54 -37.51 9.88 -18.93
CA VAL A 54 -38.00 10.70 -17.82
C VAL A 54 -39.11 9.92 -17.15
N THR A 55 -38.86 9.51 -15.92
CA THR A 55 -39.86 8.81 -15.11
C THR A 55 -41.06 9.71 -14.83
N PRO A 56 -42.27 9.16 -14.61
CA PRO A 56 -43.46 9.95 -14.28
C PRO A 56 -43.31 10.86 -13.06
N THR A 57 -42.43 10.48 -12.12
CA THR A 57 -42.14 11.22 -10.89
C THR A 57 -41.07 12.29 -11.05
N GLY A 58 -40.44 12.38 -12.23
CA GLY A 58 -39.53 13.47 -12.61
C GLY A 58 -38.04 13.19 -12.44
N LEU A 59 -37.59 11.94 -12.35
CA LEU A 59 -36.17 11.59 -12.52
C LEU A 59 -35.80 11.41 -13.98
N VAL A 60 -34.65 11.94 -14.39
CA VAL A 60 -34.10 11.86 -15.74
C VAL A 60 -32.94 10.86 -15.77
N PHE A 61 -33.03 9.90 -16.68
CA PHE A 61 -31.96 8.94 -16.97
C PHE A 61 -31.47 9.10 -18.40
N ALA A 62 -30.18 8.85 -18.64
CA ALA A 62 -29.59 8.88 -19.97
C ALA A 62 -28.59 7.74 -20.17
N THR A 63 -28.40 7.31 -21.41
CA THR A 63 -27.35 6.35 -21.80
C THR A 63 -26.48 6.92 -22.91
N LEU A 64 -25.22 6.48 -22.94
CA LEU A 64 -24.21 6.89 -23.92
C LEU A 64 -24.14 5.96 -25.14
N SER A 65 -24.84 4.82 -25.12
CA SER A 65 -24.72 3.78 -26.13
C SER A 65 -26.07 3.34 -26.65
N ASP A 66 -26.18 3.28 -27.98
CA ASP A 66 -27.32 2.72 -28.70
C ASP A 66 -27.43 1.19 -28.53
N GLU A 67 -26.41 0.53 -27.97
CA GLU A 67 -26.43 -0.90 -27.63
C GLU A 67 -26.94 -1.17 -26.21
N ALA A 68 -27.28 -0.14 -25.43
CA ALA A 68 -27.86 -0.31 -24.11
C ALA A 68 -29.28 -0.93 -24.24
N PRO A 69 -29.69 -1.81 -23.31
CA PRO A 69 -31.08 -2.27 -23.23
C PRO A 69 -32.04 -1.09 -23.09
N SER A 70 -33.31 -1.31 -23.41
CA SER A 70 -34.33 -0.29 -23.12
C SER A 70 -34.39 0.01 -21.62
N PHE A 71 -34.87 1.20 -21.25
CA PHE A 71 -34.95 1.62 -19.84
C PHE A 71 -35.71 0.59 -18.97
N ASN A 72 -36.83 0.07 -19.46
CA ASN A 72 -37.65 -0.90 -18.74
C ASN A 72 -37.00 -2.29 -18.66
N GLU A 73 -36.17 -2.68 -19.63
CA GLU A 73 -35.38 -3.92 -19.51
C GLU A 73 -34.25 -3.75 -18.50
N TYR A 74 -33.65 -2.55 -18.43
CA TYR A 74 -32.58 -2.25 -17.49
C TYR A 74 -33.10 -2.05 -16.04
N PHE A 75 -34.30 -1.49 -15.89
CA PHE A 75 -34.93 -1.16 -14.62
C PHE A 75 -36.41 -1.64 -14.56
N PRO A 76 -36.68 -2.95 -14.56
CA PRO A 76 -38.03 -3.50 -14.72
C PRO A 76 -39.05 -3.08 -13.65
N ASP A 77 -38.59 -2.83 -12.42
CA ASP A 77 -39.45 -2.53 -11.27
C ASP A 77 -39.23 -1.13 -10.69
N LEU A 78 -38.48 -0.26 -11.37
CA LEU A 78 -38.09 1.02 -10.79
C LEU A 78 -39.24 2.02 -10.71
N GLU A 79 -40.06 2.16 -11.75
CA GLU A 79 -41.13 3.16 -11.75
C GLU A 79 -42.14 2.96 -10.61
N PRO A 80 -42.65 1.73 -10.35
CA PRO A 80 -43.52 1.48 -9.20
C PRO A 80 -42.88 1.84 -7.85
N LEU A 81 -41.57 1.67 -7.71
CA LEU A 81 -40.84 2.03 -6.48
C LEU A 81 -40.78 3.55 -6.28
N LEU A 82 -40.69 4.31 -7.38
CA LEU A 82 -40.55 5.76 -7.33
C LEU A 82 -41.88 6.50 -7.11
N GLU A 83 -43.04 5.89 -7.37
CA GLU A 83 -44.38 6.51 -7.28
C GLU A 83 -44.64 7.24 -5.95
N LYS A 84 -43.96 6.83 -4.88
CA LYS A 84 -44.09 7.40 -3.53
C LYS A 84 -43.44 8.78 -3.36
N VAL A 85 -42.62 9.23 -4.31
CA VAL A 85 -41.84 10.47 -4.19
C VAL A 85 -42.04 11.34 -5.43
N ASN A 86 -42.35 12.62 -5.24
CA ASN A 86 -42.46 13.58 -6.32
C ASN A 86 -41.18 14.43 -6.45
N PHE A 87 -40.32 14.08 -7.41
CA PHE A 87 -39.03 14.74 -7.63
C PHE A 87 -39.12 16.06 -8.40
N THR A 88 -40.30 16.42 -8.92
CA THR A 88 -40.51 17.69 -9.65
C THR A 88 -40.49 18.94 -8.75
N LYS A 89 -40.50 18.75 -7.43
CA LYS A 89 -40.71 19.82 -6.45
C LYS A 89 -39.46 20.29 -5.72
N LEU A 90 -38.26 19.86 -6.13
CA LEU A 90 -37.00 20.15 -5.43
C LEU A 90 -36.20 21.29 -6.11
N PRO A 91 -36.35 22.57 -5.69
CA PRO A 91 -35.81 23.73 -6.42
C PRO A 91 -34.37 24.09 -6.03
N TYR A 92 -33.97 23.88 -4.78
CA TYR A 92 -32.65 24.29 -4.30
C TYR A 92 -31.65 23.17 -4.51
N ARG A 93 -30.58 23.48 -5.23
CA ARG A 93 -29.52 22.52 -5.59
C ARG A 93 -28.16 23.03 -5.16
N HIS A 94 -27.35 22.14 -4.63
CA HIS A 94 -25.92 22.33 -4.51
C HIS A 94 -25.19 21.10 -5.04
N SER A 95 -24.10 21.31 -5.78
CA SER A 95 -23.32 20.23 -6.35
C SER A 95 -21.88 20.30 -5.90
N ILE A 96 -21.31 19.16 -5.55
CA ILE A 96 -19.90 19.03 -5.21
C ILE A 96 -19.26 18.02 -6.13
N ARG A 97 -18.03 18.29 -6.55
CA ARG A 97 -17.17 17.32 -7.22
C ARG A 97 -15.84 17.25 -6.51
N TYR A 98 -15.28 16.06 -6.46
CA TYR A 98 -13.94 15.85 -5.97
C TYR A 98 -13.35 14.60 -6.63
N GLU A 99 -12.02 14.56 -6.67
CA GLU A 99 -11.27 13.43 -7.22
C GLU A 99 -10.61 12.69 -6.08
N GLY A 100 -10.87 11.38 -6.00
CA GLY A 100 -10.28 10.50 -5.02
C GLY A 100 -9.26 9.57 -5.64
N ARG A 101 -8.17 9.30 -4.90
CA ARG A 101 -7.12 8.35 -5.31
C ARG A 101 -7.49 6.92 -4.95
N PHE A 102 -8.59 6.44 -5.50
CA PHE A 102 -9.02 5.06 -5.38
C PHE A 102 -9.74 4.56 -6.62
N ASN A 103 -9.80 3.24 -6.75
CA ASN A 103 -10.63 2.59 -7.75
C ASN A 103 -12.10 2.71 -7.37
N TRP A 104 -12.98 2.98 -8.35
CA TRP A 104 -14.41 3.16 -8.16
C TRP A 104 -15.05 2.04 -7.32
N LYS A 105 -14.55 0.80 -7.46
CA LYS A 105 -15.04 -0.38 -6.73
C LYS A 105 -14.90 -0.27 -5.21
N THR A 106 -13.99 0.56 -4.71
CA THR A 106 -13.74 0.73 -3.28
C THR A 106 -14.92 1.42 -2.58
N MET A 107 -15.71 2.22 -3.32
CA MET A 107 -16.94 2.86 -2.84
C MET A 107 -18.16 1.92 -2.77
N TYR A 108 -18.10 0.73 -3.37
CA TYR A 108 -19.23 -0.22 -3.28
C TYR A 108 -19.22 -0.81 -1.89
N ILE A 109 -20.03 -0.23 -1.02
CA ILE A 109 -20.09 -0.60 0.40
C ILE A 109 -21.45 -1.16 0.78
N ALA A 110 -22.51 -0.95 0.00
CA ALA A 110 -23.79 -1.57 0.25
C ALA A 110 -24.71 -1.47 -0.97
N LEU A 111 -25.15 -2.60 -1.56
CA LEU A 111 -26.52 -2.60 -2.09
C LEU A 111 -27.44 -2.70 -0.88
N SER A 112 -27.74 -1.56 -0.26
CA SER A 112 -28.86 -1.47 0.66
C SER A 112 -30.03 -0.92 -0.13
N LEU A 113 -30.90 -1.80 -0.62
CA LEU A 113 -32.28 -1.43 -0.91
C LEU A 113 -32.97 -1.31 0.45
N HIS A 114 -32.90 -0.12 1.06
CA HIS A 114 -33.73 0.20 2.21
C HIS A 114 -34.87 1.09 1.70
N ILE A 115 -36.06 0.51 1.61
CA ILE A 115 -37.28 1.20 1.20
C ILE A 115 -38.16 1.29 2.44
N VAL A 116 -38.17 2.42 3.14
CA VAL A 116 -39.21 2.66 4.16
C VAL A 116 -39.72 4.11 4.04
N ASP A 117 -40.81 4.37 4.76
CA ASP A 117 -41.89 5.31 4.52
C ASP A 117 -41.44 6.79 4.45
N PRO A 118 -41.59 7.48 3.30
CA PRO A 118 -41.16 8.87 3.15
C PRO A 118 -41.93 9.86 4.05
N GLU A 119 -43.01 9.43 4.72
CA GLU A 119 -43.76 10.27 5.68
C GLU A 119 -43.17 10.25 7.10
N LYS A 120 -42.23 9.36 7.40
CA LYS A 120 -41.57 9.31 8.72
C LYS A 120 -40.30 10.17 8.74
N PRO A 121 -40.14 11.09 9.71
CA PRO A 121 -38.96 11.96 9.78
C PRO A 121 -37.62 11.22 9.94
N ASP A 122 -37.66 10.05 10.59
CA ASP A 122 -36.50 9.21 10.90
C ASP A 122 -36.26 8.12 9.84
N ASP A 123 -36.87 8.27 8.66
CA ASP A 123 -36.94 7.22 7.65
C ASP A 123 -36.64 7.74 6.24
N GLY A 124 -36.22 6.85 5.34
CA GLY A 124 -35.73 7.26 4.02
C GLY A 124 -35.74 6.17 2.95
N LEU A 125 -35.73 6.62 1.70
CA LEU A 125 -35.60 5.77 0.52
C LEU A 125 -34.15 5.80 0.03
N PHE A 126 -33.50 4.63 0.03
CA PHE A 126 -32.12 4.44 -0.41
C PHE A 126 -32.11 3.49 -1.60
N LEU A 127 -31.76 4.03 -2.77
CA LEU A 127 -31.69 3.29 -4.02
C LEU A 127 -30.27 3.32 -4.56
N TYR A 128 -29.83 2.19 -5.11
CA TYR A 128 -28.60 2.10 -5.86
C TYR A 128 -28.92 1.75 -7.31
N PHE A 129 -28.45 2.59 -8.23
CA PHE A 129 -28.51 2.43 -9.66
C PHE A 129 -27.14 1.99 -10.18
N PHE A 130 -27.06 0.72 -10.57
CA PHE A 130 -25.90 0.20 -11.26
C PHE A 130 -25.67 0.98 -12.58
N PRO A 131 -24.42 1.33 -12.93
CA PRO A 131 -23.19 0.89 -12.29
C PRO A 131 -22.71 1.79 -11.18
N ASN A 132 -23.20 3.02 -11.01
CA ASN A 132 -22.43 4.01 -10.25
C ASN A 132 -23.17 5.09 -9.49
N CYS A 133 -24.49 5.01 -9.35
CA CYS A 133 -25.24 6.07 -8.69
C CYS A 133 -26.01 5.55 -7.47
N THR A 134 -25.90 6.24 -6.34
CA THR A 134 -26.79 6.06 -5.18
C THR A 134 -27.70 7.26 -5.07
N LEU A 135 -28.96 7.03 -4.70
CA LEU A 135 -29.97 8.05 -4.45
C LEU A 135 -30.56 7.84 -3.07
N ASN A 136 -30.46 8.87 -2.24
CA ASN A 136 -31.03 8.89 -0.90
C ASN A 136 -32.10 9.99 -0.85
N VAL A 137 -33.30 9.64 -0.40
CA VAL A 137 -34.40 10.57 -0.18
C VAL A 137 -34.75 10.56 1.30
N TYR A 138 -34.85 11.75 1.87
CA TYR A 138 -35.20 12.00 3.27
C TYR A 138 -36.43 12.92 3.33
N GLY A 139 -37.06 13.04 4.51
CA GLY A 139 -38.16 13.98 4.75
C GLY A 139 -37.78 15.44 4.48
N GLY A 140 -37.98 15.90 3.24
CA GLY A 140 -37.72 17.29 2.79
C GLY A 140 -36.52 17.48 1.85
N GLY A 141 -35.74 16.44 1.54
CA GLY A 141 -34.55 16.56 0.71
C GLY A 141 -34.11 15.26 0.02
N MET A 142 -33.26 15.41 -0.99
CA MET A 142 -32.71 14.31 -1.78
C MET A 142 -31.22 14.53 -1.98
N SER A 143 -30.44 13.45 -2.02
CA SER A 143 -29.05 13.47 -2.44
C SER A 143 -28.81 12.36 -3.46
N SER A 144 -28.10 12.68 -4.54
CA SER A 144 -27.57 11.67 -5.46
C SER A 144 -26.06 11.70 -5.44
N PHE A 145 -25.46 10.54 -5.32
CA PHE A 145 -24.02 10.31 -5.32
C PHE A 145 -23.63 9.51 -6.55
N ARG A 146 -22.65 9.95 -7.32
CA ARG A 146 -22.12 9.25 -8.50
C ARG A 146 -20.63 8.99 -8.40
N VAL A 147 -20.23 7.75 -8.67
CA VAL A 147 -18.84 7.30 -8.72
C VAL A 147 -18.39 7.21 -10.18
N CYS A 148 -17.72 8.24 -10.68
CA CYS A 148 -17.33 8.30 -12.09
C CYS A 148 -15.89 7.80 -12.27
N PRO A 149 -15.68 6.64 -12.93
CA PRO A 149 -14.33 6.21 -13.29
C PRO A 149 -13.66 7.22 -14.23
N THR A 150 -12.35 7.38 -14.12
CA THR A 150 -11.53 8.21 -15.02
C THR A 150 -10.70 7.35 -15.98
N ASP A 151 -9.75 7.93 -16.70
CA ASP A 151 -8.79 7.15 -17.48
C ASP A 151 -7.75 6.41 -16.63
N ASP A 152 -7.51 6.88 -15.41
CA ASP A 152 -6.63 6.24 -14.45
C ASP A 152 -7.44 5.30 -13.51
N PRO A 153 -7.12 4.00 -13.43
CA PRO A 153 -7.78 3.04 -12.53
C PRO A 153 -7.68 3.39 -11.05
N ASN A 154 -6.73 4.27 -10.68
CA ASN A 154 -6.51 4.72 -9.32
C ASN A 154 -7.16 6.08 -9.03
N VAL A 155 -7.85 6.68 -10.01
CA VAL A 155 -8.53 7.97 -9.82
C VAL A 155 -10.00 7.82 -10.14
N THR A 156 -10.82 8.20 -9.18
CA THR A 156 -12.27 8.20 -9.31
C THR A 156 -12.80 9.59 -9.01
N ARG A 157 -13.59 10.14 -9.93
CA ARG A 157 -14.29 11.40 -9.71
C ARG A 157 -15.62 11.11 -9.03
N MET A 158 -15.81 11.64 -7.84
CA MET A 158 -17.09 11.56 -7.16
C MET A 158 -17.91 12.84 -7.43
N GLU A 159 -19.20 12.68 -7.70
CA GLU A 159 -20.13 13.79 -7.87
C GLU A 159 -21.31 13.66 -6.92
N PHE A 160 -21.65 14.75 -6.24
CA PHE A 160 -22.79 14.84 -5.34
C PHE A 160 -23.71 15.92 -5.82
N ASP A 161 -24.99 15.62 -5.90
CA ASP A 161 -26.04 16.61 -6.06
C ASP A 161 -26.96 16.53 -4.85
N TYR A 162 -27.10 17.65 -4.14
CA TYR A 162 -27.98 17.80 -3.00
C TYR A 162 -29.15 18.69 -3.39
N TYR A 163 -30.36 18.24 -3.07
CA TYR A 163 -31.61 18.88 -3.38
C TYR A 163 -32.44 19.03 -2.10
N HIS A 164 -33.10 20.17 -1.93
CA HIS A 164 -33.90 20.42 -0.73
C HIS A 164 -35.10 21.34 -1.01
N MET A 165 -36.16 21.19 -0.24
CA MET A 165 -37.38 22.02 -0.34
C MET A 165 -37.19 23.42 0.25
N GLU A 166 -36.43 23.54 1.33
CA GLU A 166 -36.19 24.79 2.06
C GLU A 166 -34.79 25.37 1.76
N SER A 167 -34.68 26.70 1.71
CA SER A 167 -33.42 27.45 1.53
C SER A 167 -32.88 28.04 2.84
N GLY A 168 -31.68 28.64 2.79
CA GLY A 168 -31.11 29.38 3.93
C GLY A 168 -30.44 28.45 4.95
N ASP A 169 -30.57 28.77 6.24
CA ASP A 169 -29.78 28.13 7.30
C ASP A 169 -30.05 26.63 7.45
N LYS A 170 -31.30 26.19 7.28
CA LYS A 170 -31.67 24.76 7.32
C LYS A 170 -31.00 23.95 6.20
N PHE A 171 -30.92 24.52 5.00
CA PHE A 171 -30.15 23.90 3.92
C PHE A 171 -28.66 23.87 4.23
N GLY A 172 -28.12 24.95 4.83
CA GLY A 172 -26.72 25.03 5.25
C GLY A 172 -26.34 24.00 6.32
N GLU A 173 -27.23 23.69 7.26
CA GLU A 173 -27.05 22.62 8.26
C GLU A 173 -27.06 21.24 7.63
N TYR A 174 -28.10 20.92 6.84
CA TYR A 174 -28.20 19.67 6.09
C TYR A 174 -26.95 19.45 5.22
N PHE A 175 -26.56 20.47 4.45
CA PHE A 175 -25.40 20.42 3.56
C PHE A 175 -24.08 20.17 4.32
N ARG A 176 -23.89 20.80 5.49
CA ARG A 176 -22.70 20.57 6.32
C ARG A 176 -22.62 19.13 6.82
N PHE A 177 -23.74 18.57 7.28
CA PHE A 177 -23.82 17.20 7.76
C PHE A 177 -23.50 16.18 6.65
N VAL A 178 -24.19 16.25 5.52
CA VAL A 178 -23.99 15.30 4.41
C VAL A 178 -22.59 15.41 3.80
N ARG A 179 -22.01 16.64 3.77
CA ARG A 179 -20.63 16.84 3.34
C ARG A 179 -19.64 16.17 4.28
N GLN A 180 -19.87 16.23 5.59
CA GLN A 180 -19.00 15.53 6.55
C GLN A 180 -18.99 14.02 6.28
N VAL A 181 -20.16 13.41 6.12
CA VAL A 181 -20.29 11.97 5.82
C VAL A 181 -19.55 11.61 4.53
N ALA A 182 -19.75 12.39 3.46
CA ALA A 182 -19.08 12.14 2.18
C ALA A 182 -17.54 12.22 2.29
N MET A 183 -17.01 13.15 3.09
CA MET A 183 -15.56 13.27 3.32
C MET A 183 -15.01 12.15 4.21
N GLU A 184 -15.80 11.64 5.16
CA GLU A 184 -15.44 10.46 5.95
C GLU A 184 -15.33 9.22 5.06
N ASP A 185 -16.33 8.97 4.20
CA ASP A 185 -16.30 7.86 3.23
C ASP A 185 -15.16 7.97 2.22
N TYR A 186 -14.85 9.19 1.80
CA TYR A 186 -13.68 9.49 0.97
C TYR A 186 -12.38 9.01 1.63
N GLU A 187 -12.15 9.38 2.90
CA GLU A 187 -10.95 8.98 3.66
C GLU A 187 -10.89 7.45 3.81
N LEU A 188 -12.04 6.81 4.08
CA LEU A 188 -12.13 5.35 4.18
C LEU A 188 -11.67 4.67 2.89
N CYS A 189 -12.11 5.16 1.74
CA CYS A 189 -11.81 4.56 0.45
C CYS A 189 -10.37 4.76 0.01
N GLU A 190 -9.79 5.95 0.21
CA GLU A 190 -8.37 6.16 -0.07
C GLU A 190 -7.48 5.24 0.77
N LYS A 191 -7.76 5.11 2.08
CA LYS A 191 -6.97 4.25 2.96
C LYS A 191 -7.16 2.76 2.65
N ALA A 192 -8.36 2.34 2.28
CA ALA A 192 -8.60 0.96 1.87
C ALA A 192 -7.87 0.66 0.55
N GLN A 193 -7.96 1.55 -0.45
CA GLN A 193 -7.24 1.39 -1.72
C GLN A 193 -5.73 1.30 -1.50
N ASP A 194 -5.17 2.22 -0.71
CA ASP A 194 -3.73 2.25 -0.43
C ASP A 194 -3.25 0.89 0.11
N ASN A 195 -4.00 0.30 1.05
CA ASN A 195 -3.70 -1.03 1.59
C ASN A 195 -3.92 -2.19 0.59
N LEU A 196 -4.87 -2.06 -0.33
CA LEU A 196 -5.07 -3.04 -1.42
C LEU A 196 -3.88 -3.03 -2.38
N THR A 197 -3.39 -1.85 -2.76
CA THR A 197 -2.24 -1.67 -3.65
C THR A 197 -0.94 -2.19 -3.04
N LYS A 198 -0.81 -2.17 -1.71
CA LYS A 198 0.39 -2.63 -0.97
C LYS A 198 0.57 -4.15 -0.93
N GLY A 199 -0.40 -4.94 -1.41
CA GLY A 199 -0.25 -6.40 -1.55
C GLY A 199 -0.26 -7.20 -0.24
N ILE A 200 -0.70 -6.60 0.87
CA ILE A 200 -0.82 -7.24 2.19
C ILE A 200 -2.16 -7.97 2.32
N TYR A 201 -3.22 -7.37 1.77
CA TYR A 201 -4.58 -7.88 1.79
C TYR A 201 -4.91 -8.53 0.45
N SER A 202 -5.54 -9.70 0.49
CA SER A 202 -6.06 -10.38 -0.70
C SER A 202 -7.57 -10.26 -0.79
N GLU A 203 -8.27 -10.71 0.25
CA GLU A 203 -9.72 -10.77 0.34
C GLU A 203 -10.16 -10.82 1.82
N GLY A 204 -11.45 -10.55 2.05
CA GLY A 204 -12.06 -10.55 3.38
C GLY A 204 -13.49 -11.05 3.31
N ILE A 205 -13.95 -11.62 4.42
CA ILE A 205 -15.24 -12.29 4.50
C ILE A 205 -16.35 -11.24 4.58
N LEU A 206 -17.37 -11.37 3.73
CA LEU A 206 -18.54 -10.52 3.74
C LEU A 206 -19.65 -11.08 4.62
N ASN A 207 -20.43 -10.17 5.21
CA ASN A 207 -21.63 -10.54 5.93
C ASN A 207 -22.73 -10.94 4.94
N PRO A 208 -23.30 -12.16 5.02
CA PRO A 208 -24.29 -12.62 4.06
C PRO A 208 -25.61 -11.85 4.11
N GLU A 209 -25.94 -11.21 5.24
CA GLU A 209 -27.19 -10.45 5.41
C GLU A 209 -27.01 -8.95 5.17
N LYS A 210 -25.86 -8.39 5.55
CA LYS A 210 -25.60 -6.94 5.52
C LYS A 210 -24.77 -6.48 4.31
N GLU A 211 -24.02 -7.38 3.69
CA GLU A 211 -23.06 -7.05 2.63
C GLU A 211 -23.28 -7.89 1.36
N SER A 212 -24.49 -8.47 1.19
CA SER A 212 -24.84 -9.27 0.01
C SER A 212 -24.62 -8.51 -1.31
N GLY A 213 -24.83 -7.19 -1.31
CA GLY A 213 -24.61 -6.33 -2.47
C GLY A 213 -23.19 -6.24 -3.02
N VAL A 214 -22.17 -6.48 -2.20
CA VAL A 214 -20.76 -6.33 -2.59
C VAL A 214 -20.08 -7.67 -2.86
N SER A 215 -20.86 -8.75 -2.80
CA SER A 215 -20.37 -10.10 -2.95
C SER A 215 -20.01 -10.45 -4.38
N CYS A 216 -18.98 -11.29 -4.54
CA CYS A 216 -18.60 -11.88 -5.83
C CYS A 216 -19.77 -12.51 -6.59
N ASP A 217 -20.81 -12.96 -5.87
CA ASP A 217 -22.00 -13.63 -6.43
C ASP A 217 -23.28 -12.75 -6.46
N CYS A 218 -23.23 -11.42 -6.27
CA CYS A 218 -24.45 -10.59 -6.45
C CYS A 218 -24.19 -9.25 -7.15
N GLY A 219 -23.22 -8.44 -6.70
CA GLY A 219 -22.95 -7.13 -7.34
C GLY A 219 -22.01 -7.27 -8.54
N PRO A 220 -20.78 -7.75 -8.30
CA PRO A 220 -19.87 -8.20 -9.34
C PRO A 220 -20.38 -9.34 -10.20
N GLN A 221 -21.47 -10.04 -9.86
CA GLN A 221 -22.00 -11.07 -10.75
C GLN A 221 -22.59 -10.46 -12.02
N VAL A 222 -23.23 -9.28 -11.99
CA VAL A 222 -23.62 -8.55 -13.22
C VAL A 222 -22.39 -8.11 -14.01
N THR A 223 -21.34 -7.65 -13.33
CA THR A 223 -20.07 -7.23 -13.97
C THR A 223 -19.32 -8.41 -14.60
N VAL A 224 -19.18 -9.51 -13.87
CA VAL A 224 -18.52 -10.75 -14.29
C VAL A 224 -19.36 -11.45 -15.35
N GLU A 225 -20.68 -11.56 -15.20
CA GLU A 225 -21.59 -12.12 -16.21
C GLU A 225 -21.59 -11.26 -17.47
N MET A 226 -21.73 -9.93 -17.38
CA MET A 226 -21.64 -9.06 -18.57
C MET A 226 -20.26 -9.14 -19.25
N ILE A 227 -19.17 -9.25 -18.48
CA ILE A 227 -17.82 -9.42 -19.01
C ILE A 227 -17.65 -10.82 -19.63
N MET A 228 -18.12 -11.88 -18.97
CA MET A 228 -17.97 -13.27 -19.39
C MET A 228 -18.89 -13.62 -20.57
N GLU A 229 -20.14 -13.19 -20.55
CA GLU A 229 -21.11 -13.31 -21.64
C GLU A 229 -20.57 -12.60 -22.88
N ARG A 230 -19.93 -11.43 -22.73
CA ARG A 230 -19.34 -10.70 -23.87
C ARG A 230 -17.96 -11.21 -24.29
N LEU A 231 -17.13 -11.73 -23.38
CA LEU A 231 -15.93 -12.49 -23.76
C LEU A 231 -16.34 -13.72 -24.57
N SER A 232 -17.42 -14.40 -24.17
CA SER A 232 -17.97 -15.54 -24.90
C SER A 232 -18.59 -15.15 -26.24
N SER A 233 -19.22 -13.97 -26.36
CA SER A 233 -19.80 -13.47 -27.61
C SER A 233 -18.74 -12.88 -28.57
N ALA A 234 -17.67 -12.29 -28.04
CA ALA A 234 -16.52 -11.80 -28.81
C ALA A 234 -15.66 -12.96 -29.34
N LEU A 235 -15.66 -14.10 -28.63
CA LEU A 235 -15.19 -15.39 -29.12
C LEU A 235 -16.23 -16.00 -30.06
N SER A 236 -16.48 -15.36 -31.20
CA SER A 236 -17.26 -15.99 -32.29
C SER A 236 -16.61 -17.32 -32.71
N PRO A 237 -17.37 -18.30 -33.26
CA PRO A 237 -16.85 -19.60 -33.68
C PRO A 237 -15.74 -19.54 -34.75
N ALA A 238 -15.46 -18.37 -35.32
CA ALA A 238 -14.38 -18.13 -36.28
C ALA A 238 -12.96 -18.25 -35.71
N LEU A 239 -12.79 -18.22 -34.38
CA LEU A 239 -11.46 -18.37 -33.73
C LEU A 239 -11.10 -19.81 -33.35
N SER A 240 -11.99 -20.79 -33.60
CA SER A 240 -11.80 -22.17 -33.15
C SER A 240 -10.73 -22.95 -33.92
N ALA A 241 -10.45 -22.63 -35.18
CA ALA A 241 -9.50 -23.41 -36.00
C ALA A 241 -8.05 -22.94 -35.86
N SER A 242 -7.80 -21.64 -35.89
CA SER A 242 -6.45 -21.06 -35.88
C SER A 242 -5.78 -21.13 -34.50
N VAL A 243 -6.56 -21.02 -33.41
CA VAL A 243 -6.06 -21.20 -32.04
C VAL A 243 -5.75 -22.67 -31.75
N LEU A 244 -6.57 -23.61 -32.26
CA LEU A 244 -6.28 -25.05 -32.14
C LEU A 244 -5.00 -25.44 -32.87
N VAL A 245 -4.78 -24.89 -34.06
CA VAL A 245 -3.55 -25.13 -34.84
C VAL A 245 -2.33 -24.57 -34.13
N ALA A 246 -2.41 -23.37 -33.55
CA ALA A 246 -1.32 -22.79 -32.77
C ALA A 246 -0.99 -23.60 -31.50
N LEU A 247 -2.02 -24.10 -30.80
CA LEU A 247 -1.86 -24.96 -29.63
C LEU A 247 -1.29 -26.34 -29.99
N LEU A 248 -1.72 -26.94 -31.11
CA LEU A 248 -1.19 -28.21 -31.61
C LEU A 248 0.28 -28.09 -32.06
N VAL A 249 0.64 -26.99 -32.73
CA VAL A 249 2.02 -26.70 -33.11
C VAL A 249 2.90 -26.49 -31.86
N GLY A 250 2.40 -25.74 -30.86
CA GLY A 250 3.10 -25.58 -29.58
C GLY A 250 3.30 -26.89 -28.81
N LEU A 251 2.32 -27.79 -28.84
CA LEU A 251 2.39 -29.11 -28.21
C LEU A 251 3.41 -30.03 -28.92
N ILE A 252 3.50 -29.95 -30.26
CA ILE A 252 4.49 -30.70 -31.05
C ILE A 252 5.91 -30.22 -30.74
N PHE A 253 6.14 -28.91 -30.62
CA PHE A 253 7.45 -28.36 -30.23
C PHE A 253 7.85 -28.77 -28.80
N LEU A 254 6.91 -28.81 -27.86
CA LEU A 254 7.14 -29.30 -26.51
C LEU A 254 7.50 -30.79 -26.49
N LEU A 255 6.79 -31.63 -27.25
CA LEU A 255 7.07 -33.08 -27.32
C LEU A 255 8.42 -33.38 -28.00
N GLN A 256 8.85 -32.56 -28.96
CA GLN A 256 10.17 -32.68 -29.59
C GLN A 256 11.31 -32.27 -28.65
N ALA A 257 11.09 -31.33 -27.73
CA ALA A 257 12.08 -30.90 -26.74
C ALA A 257 12.35 -31.97 -25.66
N PHE A 258 11.37 -32.83 -25.35
CA PHE A 258 11.52 -33.91 -24.37
C PHE A 258 12.10 -35.22 -24.95
N SER A 259 12.36 -35.28 -26.26
CA SER A 259 12.73 -36.52 -26.95
C SER A 259 14.23 -36.65 -27.32
N ARG A 260 15.12 -35.80 -26.80
CA ARG A 260 16.58 -35.92 -27.07
C ARG A 260 17.35 -36.47 -25.85
N PRO A 261 18.05 -37.62 -25.97
CA PRO A 261 18.78 -38.21 -24.86
C PRO A 261 20.12 -37.50 -24.59
N ARG A 262 20.46 -37.38 -23.29
CA ARG A 262 21.75 -36.93 -22.75
C ARG A 262 22.81 -38.04 -22.83
N PHE A 263 23.95 -37.75 -23.42
CA PHE A 263 25.29 -38.28 -23.12
C PHE A 263 26.27 -37.15 -23.51
N GLY A 264 27.28 -36.70 -22.77
CA GLY A 264 28.16 -37.31 -21.78
C GLY A 264 29.59 -37.04 -22.26
N GLY A 265 30.46 -36.41 -21.46
CA GLY A 265 31.88 -36.28 -21.83
C GLY A 265 32.66 -35.14 -21.18
N HIS A 266 33.39 -35.47 -20.14
CA HIS A 266 34.33 -34.64 -19.40
C HIS A 266 35.73 -34.70 -20.05
N ARG A 267 36.47 -33.58 -20.18
CA ARG A 267 37.95 -33.61 -20.10
C ARG A 267 38.57 -32.24 -19.80
N SER A 268 39.35 -32.24 -18.72
CA SER A 268 40.30 -31.22 -18.27
C SER A 268 41.52 -31.10 -19.21
N ARG A 269 42.10 -29.90 -19.32
CA ARG A 269 43.57 -29.76 -19.47
C ARG A 269 44.06 -28.38 -18.98
N HIS A 270 44.88 -28.43 -17.94
CA HIS A 270 45.83 -27.40 -17.53
C HIS A 270 46.91 -27.21 -18.60
N GLU A 271 47.34 -25.98 -18.85
CA GLU A 271 48.73 -25.72 -19.27
C GLU A 271 49.16 -24.32 -18.80
N THR A 272 50.23 -24.34 -18.03
CA THR A 272 50.93 -23.22 -17.42
C THR A 272 52.03 -22.79 -18.38
N GLU A 273 52.21 -21.50 -18.68
CA GLU A 273 53.51 -21.02 -19.12
C GLU A 273 53.72 -19.54 -18.79
N SER A 274 54.73 -19.30 -17.96
CA SER A 274 55.31 -18.01 -17.59
C SER A 274 56.45 -17.67 -18.56
N LYS A 275 56.49 -16.44 -19.10
CA LYS A 275 57.73 -15.85 -19.65
C LYS A 275 57.82 -14.35 -19.33
N VAL A 276 59.01 -13.97 -18.88
CA VAL A 276 59.50 -12.62 -18.56
C VAL A 276 60.49 -12.18 -19.66
N PHE A 277 60.71 -10.85 -19.75
CA PHE A 277 61.67 -10.06 -20.57
C PHE A 277 61.14 -9.59 -21.94
N ASP A 278 61.34 -8.35 -22.43
CA ASP A 278 62.26 -7.26 -22.08
C ASP A 278 61.73 -5.89 -22.60
N LEU A 279 62.27 -4.79 -22.07
CA LEU A 279 61.90 -3.39 -22.38
C LEU A 279 62.38 -2.92 -23.76
N GLY A 280 61.47 -2.29 -24.54
CA GLY A 280 61.80 -1.51 -25.75
C GLY A 280 60.91 -0.26 -25.85
N PRO A 281 61.39 0.88 -26.40
CA PRO A 281 60.74 2.17 -26.20
C PRO A 281 59.60 2.45 -27.20
N ALA A 282 58.58 3.11 -26.64
CA ALA A 282 57.48 3.90 -27.20
C ALA A 282 57.20 3.83 -28.72
N LYS A 283 56.00 3.33 -29.07
CA LYS A 283 55.20 3.82 -30.19
C LYS A 283 53.72 3.90 -29.82
N GLU A 284 53.10 4.92 -30.41
CA GLU A 284 51.82 5.55 -30.14
C GLU A 284 50.60 4.63 -30.18
N GLY A 285 49.65 4.93 -29.27
CA GLY A 285 48.22 5.06 -29.59
C GLY A 285 47.45 3.78 -29.89
N ASN A 286 46.99 3.10 -28.84
CA ASN A 286 45.74 2.33 -28.92
C ASN A 286 45.11 2.21 -27.52
N ASP A 287 44.46 3.27 -27.06
CA ASP A 287 43.63 3.25 -25.85
C ASP A 287 42.29 2.55 -26.16
N ASN A 288 42.33 1.24 -26.38
CA ASN A 288 41.18 0.39 -26.13
C ASN A 288 41.06 0.19 -24.61
N ILE A 289 40.66 1.25 -23.90
CA ILE A 289 40.23 1.14 -22.51
C ILE A 289 38.92 0.37 -22.53
N VAL A 290 38.99 -0.93 -22.28
CA VAL A 290 37.83 -1.74 -21.95
C VAL A 290 37.37 -1.31 -20.56
N SER A 291 36.48 -0.31 -20.49
CA SER A 291 35.83 0.04 -19.22
C SER A 291 34.84 -1.06 -18.88
N LYS A 292 35.04 -1.73 -17.74
CA LYS A 292 34.06 -2.66 -17.19
C LYS A 292 32.73 -1.91 -16.98
N GLU A 293 31.66 -2.38 -17.62
CA GLU A 293 30.31 -1.85 -17.38
C GLU A 293 29.96 -1.94 -15.89
N SER A 294 29.20 -0.96 -15.40
CA SER A 294 28.76 -0.93 -14.02
C SER A 294 27.94 -2.17 -13.70
N ASP A 295 28.23 -2.78 -12.56
CA ASP A 295 27.47 -3.93 -12.05
C ASP A 295 26.07 -3.54 -11.52
N PHE A 296 25.79 -2.23 -11.36
CA PHE A 296 24.54 -1.67 -10.84
C PHE A 296 23.53 -1.33 -11.95
N PRO A 297 22.21 -1.44 -11.70
CA PRO A 297 21.18 -0.96 -12.63
C PRO A 297 21.31 0.53 -12.95
N GLU A 298 20.97 0.92 -14.19
CA GLU A 298 21.01 2.33 -14.62
C GLU A 298 20.12 3.25 -13.76
N ASP A 299 19.00 2.72 -13.28
CA ASP A 299 18.02 3.40 -12.44
C ASP A 299 18.20 3.11 -10.94
N TRP A 300 19.40 2.72 -10.48
CA TRP A 300 19.72 2.36 -9.09
C TRP A 300 19.18 3.32 -8.02
N TRP A 301 19.22 4.62 -8.30
CA TRP A 301 18.85 5.69 -7.37
C TRP A 301 17.38 6.13 -7.48
N THR A 302 16.78 6.01 -8.67
CA THR A 302 15.53 6.68 -9.02
C THR A 302 14.48 5.75 -9.61
N GLY A 303 14.83 4.49 -9.83
CA GLY A 303 14.00 3.47 -10.46
C GLY A 303 12.97 2.87 -9.51
N SER A 304 11.70 3.06 -9.85
CA SER A 304 10.60 2.45 -9.10
C SER A 304 10.68 0.91 -9.11
N ASN A 305 11.09 0.30 -10.23
CA ASN A 305 11.27 -1.15 -10.32
C ASN A 305 12.38 -1.67 -9.38
N VAL A 306 13.49 -0.93 -9.25
CA VAL A 306 14.58 -1.28 -8.32
C VAL A 306 14.07 -1.17 -6.88
N PHE A 307 13.35 -0.10 -6.54
CA PHE A 307 12.78 0.08 -5.21
C PHE A 307 11.76 -1.02 -4.84
N GLU A 308 10.92 -1.42 -5.80
CA GLU A 308 10.00 -2.53 -5.63
C GLU A 308 10.72 -3.86 -5.35
N LEU A 309 11.83 -4.12 -6.04
CA LEU A 309 12.69 -5.26 -5.77
C LEU A 309 13.36 -5.16 -4.40
N GLU A 310 13.85 -3.98 -3.98
CA GLU A 310 14.38 -3.73 -2.63
C GLU A 310 13.33 -4.01 -1.55
N ARG A 311 12.08 -3.58 -1.79
CA ARG A 311 10.94 -3.84 -0.90
C ARG A 311 10.72 -5.33 -0.68
N ARG A 312 10.81 -6.14 -1.73
CA ARG A 312 10.63 -7.60 -1.64
C ARG A 312 11.85 -8.34 -1.11
N ALA A 313 13.05 -7.91 -1.50
CA ALA A 313 14.30 -8.63 -1.25
C ALA A 313 14.95 -8.26 0.10
N ILE A 314 14.79 -7.02 0.55
CA ILE A 314 15.44 -6.48 1.74
C ILE A 314 14.40 -6.24 2.83
N PHE A 315 13.52 -5.25 2.64
CA PHE A 315 12.57 -4.82 3.67
C PHE A 315 11.55 -5.91 4.02
N GLY A 316 11.23 -6.75 3.03
CA GLY A 316 10.34 -7.89 3.18
C GLY A 316 10.92 -9.13 3.86
N LYS A 317 12.24 -9.22 4.02
CA LYS A 317 12.94 -10.47 4.36
C LYS A 317 13.95 -10.34 5.50
N ARG A 318 14.43 -9.13 5.77
CA ARG A 318 15.44 -8.86 6.79
C ARG A 318 14.79 -8.38 8.09
N TRP A 319 15.54 -8.51 9.17
CA TRP A 319 15.17 -7.92 10.45
C TRP A 319 15.43 -6.41 10.41
N LEU A 320 14.40 -5.64 10.73
CA LEU A 320 14.41 -4.18 10.72
C LEU A 320 14.26 -3.69 12.15
N TYR A 321 15.16 -2.83 12.61
CA TYR A 321 14.99 -2.15 13.90
C TYR A 321 13.83 -1.16 13.79
N ILE A 322 12.88 -1.23 14.73
CA ILE A 322 11.69 -0.37 14.72
C ILE A 322 11.61 0.55 15.92
N ALA A 323 11.96 0.12 17.13
CA ALA A 323 11.82 0.96 18.32
C ALA A 323 12.63 0.38 19.48
N HIS A 324 12.82 1.18 20.52
CA HIS A 324 13.28 0.67 21.81
C HIS A 324 12.10 0.40 22.75
N ARG A 325 12.23 -0.61 23.62
CA ARG A 325 11.19 -1.03 24.57
C ARG A 325 10.73 0.09 25.50
N SER A 326 11.58 1.08 25.77
CA SER A 326 11.23 2.25 26.60
C SER A 326 10.17 3.18 26.01
N ARG A 327 9.87 3.09 24.71
CA ARG A 327 8.76 3.83 24.09
C ARG A 327 7.37 3.34 24.52
N PHE A 328 7.30 2.23 25.26
CA PHE A 328 6.05 1.61 25.72
C PHE A 328 6.04 1.60 27.25
N SER A 329 5.22 2.44 27.87
CA SER A 329 5.19 2.59 29.32
C SER A 329 4.23 1.61 29.98
N LYS A 330 3.11 1.28 29.33
CA LYS A 330 2.05 0.43 29.87
C LYS A 330 1.41 -0.48 28.81
N ALA A 331 0.81 -1.57 29.27
CA ALA A 331 0.07 -2.48 28.39
C ALA A 331 -1.03 -1.74 27.63
N GLY A 332 -1.15 -2.04 26.33
CA GLY A 332 -2.02 -1.35 25.39
C GLY A 332 -1.36 -0.17 24.67
N ASP A 333 -0.20 0.32 25.12
CA ASP A 333 0.57 1.32 24.37
C ASP A 333 0.92 0.75 23.00
N TYR A 334 0.65 1.53 21.96
CA TYR A 334 0.95 1.18 20.58
C TYR A 334 1.60 2.34 19.85
N HIS A 335 2.42 2.00 18.85
CA HIS A 335 3.02 2.95 17.90
C HIS A 335 2.87 2.41 16.48
N SER A 336 2.39 3.25 15.57
CA SER A 336 2.20 2.95 14.16
C SER A 336 3.42 3.43 13.37
N PHE A 337 3.85 2.65 12.39
CA PHE A 337 4.97 2.95 11.52
C PHE A 337 4.64 2.59 10.08
N GLU A 338 5.34 3.19 9.13
CA GLU A 338 5.31 2.78 7.73
C GLU A 338 6.75 2.54 7.28
N VAL A 339 7.01 1.33 6.76
CA VAL A 339 8.36 0.89 6.39
C VAL A 339 8.35 0.39 4.97
N ALA A 340 9.06 1.07 4.06
CA ALA A 340 9.00 0.83 2.63
C ALA A 340 7.57 0.84 2.06
N GLY A 341 6.73 1.75 2.56
CA GLY A 341 5.31 1.82 2.21
C GLY A 341 4.43 0.75 2.89
N ILE A 342 4.96 -0.11 3.75
CA ILE A 342 4.20 -1.17 4.43
C ILE A 342 3.76 -0.66 5.81
N PRO A 343 2.45 -0.45 6.06
CA PRO A 343 1.97 0.07 7.32
C PRO A 343 1.90 -1.04 8.36
N ILE A 344 2.55 -0.80 9.49
CA ILE A 344 2.64 -1.71 10.62
C ILE A 344 2.32 -0.97 11.91
N PHE A 345 1.98 -1.69 12.97
CA PHE A 345 1.99 -1.12 14.31
C PHE A 345 2.56 -2.12 15.31
N LEU A 346 3.21 -1.60 16.34
CA LEU A 346 3.68 -2.34 17.49
C LEU A 346 2.75 -2.06 18.67
N VAL A 347 2.45 -3.06 19.48
CA VAL A 347 1.64 -2.93 20.69
C VAL A 347 2.22 -3.72 21.85
N LEU A 348 2.21 -3.14 23.05
CA LEU A 348 2.62 -3.80 24.27
C LEU A 348 1.45 -4.61 24.86
N GLY A 349 1.63 -5.93 24.98
CA GLY A 349 0.67 -6.82 25.62
C GLY A 349 0.68 -6.73 27.14
N LYS A 350 -0.37 -7.28 27.78
CA LYS A 350 -0.46 -7.42 29.24
C LYS A 350 0.62 -8.34 29.82
N ASP A 351 1.16 -9.22 28.99
CA ASP A 351 2.25 -10.13 29.30
C ASP A 351 3.64 -9.47 29.20
N GLY A 352 3.71 -8.16 28.95
CA GLY A 352 4.97 -7.40 28.87
C GLY A 352 5.71 -7.54 27.54
N ASN A 353 5.16 -8.30 26.59
CA ASN A 353 5.74 -8.55 25.27
C ASN A 353 5.21 -7.55 24.24
N VAL A 354 6.11 -6.98 23.44
CA VAL A 354 5.74 -6.16 22.29
C VAL A 354 5.51 -7.08 21.08
N ARG A 355 4.41 -6.84 20.37
CA ARG A 355 4.05 -7.57 19.14
C ARG A 355 3.85 -6.58 18.01
N ALA A 356 4.18 -7.00 16.79
CA ALA A 356 3.90 -6.22 15.59
C ALA A 356 2.83 -6.89 14.72
N PHE A 357 2.00 -6.06 14.09
CA PHE A 357 0.98 -6.49 13.12
C PHE A 357 0.97 -5.53 11.93
N HIS A 358 0.54 -6.02 10.77
CA HIS A 358 0.18 -5.12 9.68
C HIS A 358 -1.01 -4.27 10.11
N ASN A 359 -0.96 -2.97 9.81
CA ASN A 359 -2.01 -2.03 10.17
C ASN A 359 -3.16 -2.05 9.15
N VAL A 360 -3.70 -3.26 8.93
CA VAL A 360 -4.68 -3.57 7.89
C VAL A 360 -5.76 -4.49 8.49
N CYS A 361 -7.00 -4.05 8.43
CA CYS A 361 -8.15 -4.82 8.91
C CYS A 361 -8.40 -6.02 8.01
N ARG A 362 -8.72 -7.16 8.64
CA ARG A 362 -9.04 -8.43 7.97
C ARG A 362 -10.40 -8.44 7.27
N HIS A 363 -11.25 -7.44 7.50
CA HIS A 363 -12.57 -7.34 6.89
C HIS A 363 -12.54 -6.67 5.52
N ARG A 364 -12.11 -5.41 5.43
CA ARG A 364 -12.10 -4.63 4.17
C ARG A 364 -10.89 -3.71 4.05
N ALA A 365 -9.71 -4.24 4.38
CA ALA A 365 -8.39 -3.60 4.22
C ALA A 365 -8.18 -2.22 4.89
N TYR A 366 -9.15 -1.65 5.60
CA TYR A 366 -8.99 -0.35 6.25
C TYR A 366 -7.98 -0.39 7.40
N THR A 367 -7.37 0.75 7.73
CA THR A 367 -6.38 0.84 8.80
C THR A 367 -6.99 0.63 10.20
N ILE A 368 -6.22 0.03 11.12
CA ILE A 368 -6.66 -0.21 12.51
C ILE A 368 -6.30 0.97 13.41
N THR A 369 -5.05 1.41 13.38
CA THR A 369 -4.53 2.52 14.17
C THR A 369 -4.27 3.73 13.28
N ARG A 370 -5.12 4.75 13.37
CA ARG A 370 -4.96 6.01 12.62
C ARG A 370 -3.92 6.96 13.20
N LYS A 371 -3.74 6.92 14.53
CA LYS A 371 -2.76 7.75 15.23
C LYS A 371 -1.39 7.07 15.18
N GLU A 372 -0.34 7.88 15.11
CA GLU A 372 1.05 7.43 15.20
C GLU A 372 1.35 6.74 16.54
N SER A 373 0.68 7.15 17.61
CA SER A 373 0.74 6.49 18.91
C SER A 373 -0.57 6.58 19.68
N GLY A 374 -0.73 5.71 20.66
CA GLY A 374 -1.88 5.72 21.57
C GLY A 374 -1.81 4.57 22.56
N SER A 375 -2.88 4.38 23.32
CA SER A 375 -2.99 3.31 24.31
C SER A 375 -4.39 2.72 24.29
N SER A 376 -4.52 1.44 23.93
CA SER A 376 -5.78 0.70 24.07
C SER A 376 -5.53 -0.81 24.18
N MET A 377 -6.33 -1.47 25.03
CA MET A 377 -6.35 -2.94 25.11
C MET A 377 -7.18 -3.58 23.99
N VAL A 378 -8.04 -2.80 23.33
CA VAL A 378 -8.92 -3.22 22.23
C VAL A 378 -8.80 -2.22 21.10
N LEU A 379 -8.35 -2.68 19.94
CA LEU A 379 -8.15 -1.88 18.75
C LEU A 379 -9.32 -2.12 17.78
N GLY A 380 -10.21 -1.13 17.67
CA GLY A 380 -11.41 -1.19 16.82
C GLY A 380 -11.19 -0.53 15.47
N CYS A 381 -11.48 -1.26 14.40
CA CYS A 381 -11.53 -0.74 13.04
C CYS A 381 -12.71 0.23 12.91
N ARG A 382 -12.45 1.46 12.43
CA ARG A 382 -13.48 2.50 12.26
C ARG A 382 -14.41 2.25 11.07
N TYR A 383 -14.11 1.27 10.23
CA TYR A 383 -14.91 0.97 9.06
C TYR A 383 -16.21 0.23 9.44
N HIS A 384 -16.10 -1.00 9.96
CA HIS A 384 -17.26 -1.83 10.34
C HIS A 384 -17.18 -2.35 11.79
N GLY A 385 -16.34 -1.75 12.63
CA GLY A 385 -16.29 -2.06 14.06
C GLY A 385 -15.64 -3.40 14.44
N TRP A 386 -14.99 -4.10 13.51
CA TRP A 386 -14.17 -5.27 13.85
C TRP A 386 -13.09 -4.88 14.84
N SER A 387 -13.03 -5.57 15.98
CA SER A 387 -12.17 -5.20 17.11
C SER A 387 -11.23 -6.33 17.49
N TYR A 388 -9.97 -5.97 17.74
CA TYR A 388 -8.89 -6.90 18.01
C TYR A 388 -8.27 -6.63 19.39
N ASN A 389 -7.81 -7.68 20.07
CA ASN A 389 -7.02 -7.52 21.29
C ASN A 389 -5.53 -7.31 21.00
N THR A 390 -4.72 -7.09 22.03
CA THR A 390 -3.26 -6.88 21.90
C THR A 390 -2.47 -8.10 21.43
N ASN A 391 -3.09 -9.28 21.39
CA ASN A 391 -2.54 -10.49 20.74
C ASN A 391 -2.91 -10.57 19.25
N GLY A 392 -3.63 -9.58 18.71
CA GLY A 392 -4.11 -9.55 17.33
C GLY A 392 -5.31 -10.44 17.07
N GLN A 393 -5.93 -11.03 18.10
CA GLN A 393 -7.10 -11.91 17.92
C GLN A 393 -8.36 -11.06 17.72
N LEU A 394 -9.23 -11.47 16.79
CA LEU A 394 -10.53 -10.85 16.59
C LEU A 394 -11.45 -11.21 17.77
N ILE A 395 -11.89 -10.19 18.52
CA ILE A 395 -12.75 -10.38 19.69
C ILE A 395 -14.20 -9.99 19.42
N LYS A 396 -14.44 -8.99 18.57
CA LYS A 396 -15.77 -8.50 18.21
C LYS A 396 -15.86 -8.31 16.69
N ALA A 397 -16.90 -8.87 16.09
CA ALA A 397 -17.23 -8.69 14.69
C ALA A 397 -18.75 -8.39 14.61
N PRO A 398 -19.14 -7.11 14.67
CA PRO A 398 -20.56 -6.73 14.64
C PRO A 398 -21.28 -7.39 13.46
N HIS A 399 -22.49 -7.90 13.71
CA HIS A 399 -23.31 -8.64 12.73
C HIS A 399 -22.78 -10.00 12.27
N PHE A 400 -21.56 -10.42 12.66
CA PHE A 400 -21.02 -11.74 12.33
C PHE A 400 -21.16 -12.78 13.45
N ASP A 401 -21.35 -12.33 14.70
CA ASP A 401 -21.29 -13.21 15.88
C ASP A 401 -22.28 -14.39 15.83
N ASN A 402 -23.42 -14.23 15.15
CA ASN A 402 -24.46 -15.26 15.00
C ASN A 402 -24.47 -15.92 13.61
N VAL A 403 -23.50 -15.58 12.74
CA VAL A 403 -23.47 -16.10 11.37
C VAL A 403 -22.89 -17.51 11.38
N SER A 404 -23.70 -18.49 10.93
CA SER A 404 -23.33 -19.90 10.92
C SER A 404 -22.05 -20.16 10.11
N GLY A 405 -21.04 -20.73 10.77
CA GLY A 405 -19.75 -21.10 10.16
C GLY A 405 -18.66 -20.03 10.31
N PHE A 406 -18.97 -18.83 10.81
CA PHE A 406 -17.98 -17.77 10.98
C PHE A 406 -17.09 -18.06 12.20
N ASP A 407 -15.80 -18.26 11.96
CA ASP A 407 -14.81 -18.50 13.01
C ASP A 407 -13.94 -17.26 13.23
N LYS A 408 -14.03 -16.65 14.42
CA LYS A 408 -13.20 -15.49 14.79
C LYS A 408 -11.71 -15.83 14.87
N SER A 409 -11.35 -17.06 15.26
CA SER A 409 -9.94 -17.48 15.40
C SER A 409 -9.18 -17.41 14.08
N GLN A 410 -9.93 -17.54 12.97
CA GLN A 410 -9.45 -17.45 11.61
C GLN A 410 -9.23 -15.99 11.14
N ASN A 411 -9.74 -15.00 11.86
CA ASN A 411 -9.80 -13.63 11.38
C ASN A 411 -8.99 -12.65 12.24
N GLY A 412 -7.96 -13.13 12.95
CA GLY A 412 -6.98 -12.27 13.62
C GLY A 412 -6.09 -11.46 12.68
N LEU A 413 -5.49 -10.38 13.17
CA LEU A 413 -4.58 -9.51 12.43
C LEU A 413 -3.41 -10.29 11.84
N PHE A 414 -2.87 -9.78 10.73
CA PHE A 414 -1.66 -10.33 10.14
C PHE A 414 -0.47 -10.03 11.04
N SER A 415 -0.01 -11.05 11.79
CA SER A 415 1.13 -10.95 12.69
C SER A 415 2.44 -10.84 11.93
N ILE A 416 3.36 -10.03 12.48
CA ILE A 416 4.71 -9.84 11.98
C ILE A 416 5.68 -10.45 12.98
N HIS A 417 6.73 -11.13 12.48
CA HIS A 417 7.78 -11.67 13.35
C HIS A 417 8.40 -10.53 14.14
N THR A 418 8.40 -10.66 15.47
CA THR A 418 8.86 -9.62 16.38
C THR A 418 9.81 -10.23 17.40
N THR A 419 10.93 -9.56 17.66
CA THR A 419 11.85 -9.94 18.72
C THR A 419 12.32 -8.69 19.48
N THR A 420 12.62 -8.86 20.76
CA THR A 420 13.16 -7.80 21.62
C THR A 420 14.44 -8.30 22.25
N THR A 421 15.55 -7.60 22.05
CA THR A 421 16.83 -7.97 22.66
C THR A 421 16.82 -7.74 24.17
N HIS A 422 17.81 -8.28 24.88
CA HIS A 422 17.95 -8.05 26.32
C HIS A 422 18.13 -6.56 26.65
N ALA A 423 18.83 -5.82 25.78
CA ALA A 423 18.99 -4.37 25.88
C ALA A 423 17.73 -3.58 25.51
N GLY A 424 16.67 -4.22 25.01
CA GLY A 424 15.39 -3.58 24.71
C GLY A 424 15.20 -3.11 23.27
N PHE A 425 16.09 -3.42 22.34
CA PHE A 425 15.89 -3.11 20.92
C PHE A 425 14.83 -4.02 20.31
N ILE A 426 13.83 -3.44 19.65
CA ILE A 426 12.73 -4.18 19.02
C ILE A 426 12.95 -4.25 17.52
N PHE A 427 12.98 -5.49 17.01
CA PHE A 427 13.13 -5.80 15.61
C PHE A 427 11.88 -6.48 15.05
N VAL A 428 11.59 -6.21 13.78
CA VAL A 428 10.52 -6.89 13.04
C VAL A 428 11.04 -7.52 11.75
N ASN A 429 10.41 -8.60 11.30
CA ASN A 429 10.66 -9.20 9.99
C ASN A 429 9.33 -9.49 9.29
N LEU A 430 9.16 -8.92 8.10
CA LEU A 430 7.93 -8.95 7.31
C LEU A 430 7.77 -10.24 6.46
N ASP A 431 8.68 -11.20 6.59
CA ASP A 431 8.59 -12.46 5.84
C ASP A 431 7.34 -13.23 6.28
N ALA A 432 6.51 -13.62 5.30
CA ALA A 432 5.32 -14.42 5.52
C ALA A 432 5.63 -15.89 5.91
N CYS A 433 6.89 -16.32 5.81
CA CYS A 433 7.31 -17.65 6.25
C CYS A 433 6.95 -17.87 7.73
N PRO A 434 6.41 -19.04 8.15
CA PRO A 434 6.06 -19.29 9.55
C PRO A 434 7.24 -19.16 10.52
N THR A 435 8.46 -19.36 10.02
CA THR A 435 9.70 -19.28 10.80
C THR A 435 10.74 -18.48 10.03
N VAL A 436 11.44 -17.60 10.73
CA VAL A 436 12.58 -16.83 10.20
C VAL A 436 13.81 -17.12 11.05
N LEU A 437 14.99 -16.99 10.45
CA LEU A 437 16.24 -17.07 11.20
C LEU A 437 16.26 -15.97 12.28
N PRO A 438 16.78 -16.24 13.49
CA PRO A 438 16.95 -15.21 14.52
C PRO A 438 17.79 -14.03 14.00
N VAL A 439 17.52 -12.84 14.54
CA VAL A 439 18.35 -11.66 14.26
C VAL A 439 19.74 -11.85 14.89
N GLU A 440 20.79 -11.54 14.14
CA GLU A 440 22.15 -11.52 14.68
C GLU A 440 22.41 -10.16 15.36
N THR A 441 22.53 -10.16 16.69
CA THR A 441 22.68 -8.93 17.48
C THR A 441 24.00 -8.86 18.24
N SER A 442 24.94 -9.81 18.06
CA SER A 442 26.17 -9.91 18.85
C SER A 442 26.96 -8.59 18.94
N SER A 443 27.15 -7.91 17.82
CA SER A 443 27.82 -6.60 17.77
C SER A 443 27.01 -5.50 18.46
N LEU A 444 25.67 -5.50 18.30
CA LEU A 444 24.76 -4.54 18.93
C LEU A 444 24.65 -4.77 20.45
N ASP A 445 24.62 -6.02 20.89
CA ASP A 445 24.58 -6.40 22.30
C ASP A 445 25.91 -6.05 22.98
N SER A 446 27.04 -6.25 22.28
CA SER A 446 28.36 -5.81 22.76
C SER A 446 28.45 -4.28 22.87
N PHE A 447 27.90 -3.57 21.89
CA PHE A 447 27.78 -2.11 21.92
C PHE A 447 26.92 -1.65 23.10
N ALA A 448 25.73 -2.21 23.25
CA ALA A 448 24.81 -1.90 24.33
C ALA A 448 25.44 -2.13 25.70
N SER A 449 26.11 -3.28 25.88
CA SER A 449 26.80 -3.63 27.12
C SER A 449 27.93 -2.64 27.45
N ARG A 450 28.70 -2.21 26.44
CA ARG A 450 29.80 -1.25 26.61
C ARG A 450 29.31 0.12 27.07
N TYR A 451 28.13 0.53 26.62
CA TYR A 451 27.59 1.87 26.84
C TYR A 451 26.41 1.93 27.82
N GLY A 452 26.12 0.82 28.51
CA GLY A 452 25.04 0.75 29.50
C GLY A 452 23.64 0.95 28.88
N ILE A 453 23.43 0.53 27.64
CA ILE A 453 22.10 0.58 27.03
C ILE A 453 21.30 -0.63 27.52
N GLU A 454 20.21 -0.35 28.22
CA GLU A 454 19.41 -1.37 28.89
C GLU A 454 17.94 -1.23 28.54
N ARG A 455 17.18 -2.33 28.75
CA ARG A 455 15.74 -2.40 28.44
C ARG A 455 14.91 -1.29 29.08
N HIS A 456 15.36 -0.79 30.23
CA HIS A 456 14.71 0.24 31.03
C HIS A 456 15.35 1.63 30.88
N SER A 457 16.07 1.86 29.77
CA SER A 457 16.45 3.22 29.36
C SER A 457 15.22 4.13 29.32
N THR A 458 15.40 5.45 29.47
CA THR A 458 14.31 6.43 29.39
C THR A 458 14.26 7.02 27.98
N TRP A 459 13.10 7.01 27.32
CA TRP A 459 12.92 7.77 26.08
C TRP A 459 12.72 9.24 26.41
N LEU A 460 13.57 10.10 25.85
CA LEU A 460 13.57 11.54 26.13
C LEU A 460 12.79 12.34 25.09
N GLY A 461 12.64 11.79 23.88
CA GLY A 461 11.95 12.42 22.78
C GLY A 461 12.42 11.88 21.44
N GLY A 462 11.69 12.20 20.38
CA GLY A 462 12.03 11.81 19.02
C GLY A 462 11.28 12.64 18.00
N GLN A 463 11.81 12.67 16.78
CA GLN A 463 11.24 13.39 15.65
C GLN A 463 11.43 12.58 14.37
N THR A 464 10.57 12.84 13.38
CA THR A 464 10.67 12.26 12.05
C THR A 464 10.67 13.41 11.05
N ILE A 465 11.65 13.42 10.16
CA ILE A 465 11.79 14.42 9.09
C ILE A 465 11.69 13.68 7.76
N GLU A 466 10.89 14.19 6.84
CA GLU A 466 10.84 13.68 5.48
C GLU A 466 11.97 14.28 4.64
N GLY A 467 12.71 13.43 3.94
CA GLY A 467 13.75 13.82 3.01
C GLY A 467 13.49 13.29 1.60
N GLN A 468 13.74 14.12 0.60
CA GLN A 468 13.54 13.84 -0.83
C GLN A 468 14.78 13.19 -1.46
N PHE A 469 15.18 12.05 -0.90
CA PHE A 469 16.32 11.27 -1.39
C PHE A 469 16.13 9.76 -1.21
N ASN A 470 16.93 8.96 -1.93
CA ASN A 470 16.93 7.51 -1.81
C ASN A 470 17.63 7.04 -0.52
N TRP A 471 17.03 6.07 0.17
CA TRP A 471 17.51 5.56 1.46
C TRP A 471 18.96 5.06 1.43
N LYS A 472 19.45 4.59 0.28
CA LYS A 472 20.82 4.09 0.11
C LYS A 472 21.89 5.17 0.35
N LEU A 473 21.57 6.46 0.23
CA LEU A 473 22.50 7.53 0.61
C LEU A 473 22.85 7.48 2.10
N SER A 474 21.98 6.94 2.95
CA SER A 474 22.29 6.70 4.37
C SER A 474 23.46 5.74 4.58
N CYS A 475 23.72 4.85 3.61
CA CYS A 475 24.87 3.94 3.60
C CYS A 475 26.18 4.66 3.24
N GLU A 476 26.08 5.79 2.54
CA GLU A 476 27.23 6.54 2.01
C GLU A 476 27.63 7.71 2.92
N LEU A 477 26.74 8.17 3.80
CA LEU A 477 27.02 9.18 4.81
C LEU A 477 28.25 8.82 5.67
N PRO A 478 29.33 9.61 5.59
CA PRO A 478 30.34 9.62 6.63
C PRO A 478 29.66 10.06 7.92
N LEU A 479 29.66 9.21 8.94
CA LEU A 479 29.09 9.51 10.27
C LEU A 479 29.65 10.83 10.85
N GLN A 480 30.79 11.32 10.33
CA GLN A 480 31.44 12.59 10.65
C GLN A 480 30.62 13.86 10.32
N LEU A 481 29.73 13.86 9.32
CA LEU A 481 28.97 15.06 8.93
C LEU A 481 27.86 15.46 9.92
N LEU A 482 27.40 14.52 10.75
CA LEU A 482 26.47 14.80 11.86
C LEU A 482 27.19 15.28 13.13
N HIS A 483 28.53 15.27 13.14
CA HIS A 483 29.35 15.55 14.33
C HIS A 483 29.94 16.97 14.38
N GLU A 484 29.81 17.77 13.32
CA GLU A 484 30.10 19.22 13.39
C GLU A 484 28.97 19.96 14.12
N ALA A 485 28.65 19.54 15.34
CA ALA A 485 28.01 20.38 16.33
C ALA A 485 28.93 21.58 16.62
N PRO A 486 28.40 22.76 16.96
CA PRO A 486 29.23 23.96 17.05
C PRO A 486 30.22 23.75 18.19
N GLN A 487 31.50 23.79 17.86
CA GLN A 487 32.57 24.03 18.81
C GLN A 487 32.33 25.37 19.50
N SER A 488 31.48 25.42 20.53
CA SER A 488 31.17 26.66 21.21
C SER A 488 30.53 26.41 22.58
N LYS A 489 31.39 26.53 23.62
CA LYS A 489 31.15 26.95 25.02
C LYS A 489 31.51 26.02 26.18
N TYR A 490 32.12 24.86 25.95
CA TYR A 490 32.74 24.09 27.05
C TYR A 490 34.18 23.69 26.73
N LYS A 491 35.05 24.70 26.61
CA LYS A 491 36.49 24.49 26.80
C LYS A 491 36.73 24.15 28.27
N CYS A 492 37.06 22.90 28.56
CA CYS A 492 37.92 22.58 29.69
C CYS A 492 39.28 22.12 29.16
N LEU A 493 40.14 23.13 28.97
CA LEU A 493 41.55 23.16 29.37
C LEU A 493 42.51 22.07 28.84
N SER A 494 43.17 22.42 27.74
CA SER A 494 44.65 22.46 27.63
C SER A 494 45.46 21.22 28.03
N SER A 495 44.93 20.01 27.88
CA SER A 495 45.74 18.78 27.93
C SER A 495 45.12 17.76 26.96
N ARG A 496 45.74 17.31 25.88
CA ARG A 496 47.13 16.88 25.74
C ARG A 496 47.58 17.06 24.29
N LEU A 497 48.43 18.04 24.07
CA LEU A 497 49.09 18.40 22.81
C LEU A 497 50.06 17.32 22.24
N PHE A 498 50.00 16.05 22.65
CA PHE A 498 51.01 15.04 22.28
C PHE A 498 50.51 13.57 22.22
N ASN A 499 49.29 13.27 21.76
CA ASN A 499 48.93 11.87 21.52
C ASN A 499 47.93 11.67 20.34
N PRO A 500 48.33 11.07 19.21
CA PRO A 500 47.50 10.89 18.02
C PRO A 500 46.53 9.69 18.12
N SER A 501 45.90 9.47 19.29
CA SER A 501 45.15 8.22 19.58
C SER A 501 43.78 8.41 20.24
N ARG A 502 43.13 9.57 20.13
CA ARG A 502 41.78 9.77 20.70
C ARG A 502 40.83 10.45 19.72
N MET A 503 40.25 9.63 18.84
CA MET A 503 38.89 9.80 18.33
C MET A 503 38.21 8.44 18.49
N CYS A 504 37.28 8.30 19.43
CA CYS A 504 36.41 7.12 19.50
C CYS A 504 35.06 7.51 20.08
N LEU A 505 34.25 8.20 19.29
CA LEU A 505 32.79 8.08 19.38
C LEU A 505 32.47 6.71 18.77
N ALA A 506 31.94 5.79 19.56
CA ALA A 506 31.54 4.50 19.04
C ALA A 506 30.13 4.62 18.47
N ASP A 507 30.04 4.42 17.17
CA ASP A 507 28.79 4.27 16.47
C ASP A 507 28.66 2.80 16.05
N ILE A 508 27.43 2.29 16.02
CA ILE A 508 27.16 0.99 15.42
C ILE A 508 26.05 1.12 14.38
N ARG A 509 26.27 0.48 13.23
CA ARG A 509 25.30 0.41 12.15
C ARG A 509 24.60 -0.94 12.18
N VAL A 510 23.29 -0.91 12.02
CA VAL A 510 22.41 -2.06 11.91
C VAL A 510 21.70 -1.97 10.56
N PHE A 511 22.09 -2.88 9.66
CA PHE A 511 21.53 -2.97 8.32
C PHE A 511 20.01 -3.22 8.39
N PRO A 512 19.19 -2.62 7.50
CA PRO A 512 19.60 -1.82 6.34
C PRO A 512 19.84 -0.33 6.60
N PHE A 513 19.12 0.30 7.54
CA PHE A 513 19.02 1.76 7.57
C PHE A 513 19.17 2.41 8.95
N THR A 514 19.57 1.68 9.99
CA THR A 514 19.64 2.24 11.36
C THR A 514 21.08 2.37 11.83
N THR A 515 21.39 3.49 12.49
CA THR A 515 22.62 3.68 13.25
C THR A 515 22.30 4.06 14.69
N PHE A 516 23.17 3.64 15.60
CA PHE A 516 23.11 3.97 17.03
C PHE A 516 24.37 4.72 17.43
N HIS A 517 24.18 5.75 18.24
CA HIS A 517 25.21 6.71 18.59
C HIS A 517 25.15 7.03 20.08
N THR A 518 26.32 7.18 20.70
CA THR A 518 26.44 7.63 22.09
C THR A 518 26.94 9.06 22.14
N ILE A 519 26.41 9.86 23.07
CA ILE A 519 26.84 11.25 23.24
C ILE A 519 27.93 11.30 24.31
N GLU A 520 29.17 11.57 23.90
CA GLU A 520 30.34 11.62 24.78
C GLU A 520 30.14 12.59 25.95
N GLY A 521 30.58 12.18 27.16
CA GLY A 521 30.43 12.98 28.37
C GLY A 521 29.01 13.00 28.95
N THR A 522 28.06 12.27 28.36
CA THR A 522 26.68 12.15 28.85
C THR A 522 26.28 10.69 29.07
N LYS A 523 25.11 10.49 29.68
CA LYS A 523 24.45 9.18 29.81
C LYS A 523 23.40 8.95 28.70
N SER A 524 23.49 9.71 27.61
CA SER A 524 22.48 9.73 26.55
C SER A 524 23.00 9.07 25.28
N TRP A 525 22.08 8.45 24.55
CA TRP A 525 22.32 7.80 23.27
C TRP A 525 21.12 8.03 22.36
N TYR A 526 21.32 7.94 21.06
CA TYR A 526 20.23 8.11 20.10
C TYR A 526 20.29 7.06 18.99
N SER A 527 19.13 6.78 18.41
CA SER A 527 19.02 5.99 17.18
C SER A 527 18.60 6.89 16.03
N LEU A 528 19.23 6.71 14.88
CA LEU A 528 18.89 7.37 13.62
C LEU A 528 18.50 6.31 12.60
N SER A 529 17.30 6.40 12.03
CA SER A 529 16.77 5.42 11.07
C SER A 529 16.32 6.10 9.78
N PHE A 530 16.87 5.69 8.65
CA PHE A 530 16.54 6.20 7.31
C PHE A 530 15.51 5.27 6.64
N VAL A 531 14.27 5.36 7.10
CA VAL A 531 13.20 4.46 6.70
C VAL A 531 12.69 4.84 5.30
N PRO A 532 12.88 3.99 4.27
CA PRO A 532 12.40 4.31 2.93
C PRO A 532 10.88 4.37 2.89
N MET A 533 10.34 5.28 2.08
CA MET A 533 8.92 5.31 1.72
C MET A 533 8.72 4.97 0.25
N PHE A 534 9.52 5.59 -0.61
CA PHE A 534 9.53 5.42 -2.07
C PHE A 534 10.97 5.54 -2.59
N GLU A 535 11.17 5.34 -3.89
CA GLU A 535 12.50 5.41 -4.54
C GLU A 535 13.24 6.74 -4.30
N LYS A 536 12.51 7.83 -4.09
CA LYS A 536 13.03 9.20 -3.92
C LYS A 536 12.61 9.84 -2.60
N ARG A 537 12.05 9.08 -1.67
CA ARG A 537 11.51 9.61 -0.41
C ARG A 537 11.89 8.72 0.77
N THR A 538 12.55 9.31 1.75
CA THR A 538 13.05 8.62 2.96
C THR A 538 12.61 9.39 4.20
N LEU A 539 12.03 8.70 5.17
CA LEU A 539 11.76 9.25 6.50
C LEU A 539 12.98 9.05 7.39
N VAL A 540 13.54 10.15 7.87
CA VAL A 540 14.65 10.14 8.81
C VAL A 540 14.10 10.28 10.21
N ARG A 541 14.13 9.19 10.97
CA ARG A 541 13.63 9.14 12.34
C ARG A 541 14.77 9.17 13.33
N PHE A 542 14.67 10.12 14.26
CA PHE A 542 15.56 10.30 15.39
C PHE A 542 14.82 10.00 16.69
N ASP A 543 15.41 9.18 17.54
CA ASP A 543 14.92 8.92 18.91
C ASP A 543 16.08 9.05 19.90
N LEU A 544 15.91 9.88 20.93
CA LEU A 544 16.87 10.15 22.00
C LEU A 544 16.49 9.40 23.28
N TYR A 545 17.49 8.85 23.94
CA TYR A 545 17.34 8.04 25.14
C TYR A 545 18.40 8.41 26.18
N SER A 546 18.13 8.09 27.45
CA SER A 546 19.13 8.14 28.53
C SER A 546 19.16 6.89 29.38
N HIS A 547 20.32 6.63 29.97
CA HIS A 547 20.48 5.62 31.01
C HIS A 547 19.89 6.12 32.35
N GLY A 548 18.94 5.36 32.89
CA GLY A 548 18.28 5.64 34.18
C GLY A 548 17.26 6.79 34.15
N GLU A 549 16.60 7.00 35.29
CA GLU A 549 15.71 8.16 35.52
C GLU A 549 16.56 9.42 35.72
N MET A 550 16.79 10.20 34.66
CA MET A 550 17.24 11.58 34.80
C MET A 550 16.04 12.52 34.70
N GLY A 551 15.55 12.97 35.86
CA GLY A 551 14.86 14.25 35.96
C GLY A 551 15.87 15.37 35.82
N GLY A 552 15.95 16.03 34.66
CA GLY A 552 16.90 17.12 34.46
C GLY A 552 16.54 18.07 33.30
N PRO A 553 16.68 19.40 33.49
CA PRO A 553 16.26 20.44 32.52
C PRO A 553 17.14 20.59 31.27
N ARG A 554 18.13 19.71 31.02
CA ARG A 554 19.07 19.80 29.88
C ARG A 554 18.67 18.99 28.63
N SER A 555 17.66 18.12 28.73
CA SER A 555 17.18 17.30 27.60
C SER A 555 16.66 18.10 26.40
N PRO A 556 15.88 19.18 26.58
CA PRO A 556 15.28 19.89 25.44
C PRO A 556 16.31 20.56 24.52
N ALA A 557 17.34 21.19 25.10
CA ALA A 557 18.38 21.89 24.34
C ALA A 557 19.21 20.93 23.46
N ILE A 558 19.59 19.76 23.99
CA ILE A 558 20.31 18.73 23.22
C ILE A 558 19.45 18.24 22.06
N GLN A 559 18.15 18.05 22.29
CA GLN A 559 17.23 17.61 21.25
C GLN A 559 17.06 18.67 20.15
N GLU A 560 16.95 19.95 20.51
CA GLU A 560 16.81 21.06 19.56
C GLU A 560 18.08 21.28 18.71
N ASP A 561 19.25 21.21 19.32
CA ASP A 561 20.54 21.28 18.62
C ASP A 561 20.68 20.12 17.62
N LEU A 562 20.52 18.88 18.09
CA LEU A 562 20.61 17.68 17.22
C LEU A 562 19.60 17.72 16.08
N PHE A 563 18.39 18.21 16.35
CA PHE A 563 17.36 18.35 15.33
C PHE A 563 17.74 19.38 14.25
N THR A 564 18.28 20.53 14.65
CA THR A 564 18.75 21.56 13.72
C THR A 564 19.85 21.02 12.82
N HIS A 565 20.82 20.30 13.39
CA HIS A 565 21.87 19.64 12.62
C HIS A 565 21.32 18.59 11.66
N LEU A 566 20.42 17.73 12.14
CA LEU A 566 19.80 16.70 11.31
C LEU A 566 19.06 17.31 10.11
N SER A 567 18.33 18.41 10.33
CA SER A 567 17.62 19.12 9.28
C SER A 567 18.56 19.67 8.20
N ASN A 568 19.70 20.24 8.60
CA ASN A 568 20.72 20.73 7.67
C ASN A 568 21.38 19.58 6.88
N SER A 569 21.66 18.45 7.55
CA SER A 569 22.19 17.25 6.90
C SER A 569 21.21 16.68 5.88
N ILE A 570 19.91 16.65 6.20
CA ILE A 570 18.86 16.21 5.26
C ILE A 570 18.83 17.10 4.02
N GLN A 571 18.87 18.42 4.17
CA GLN A 571 18.95 19.34 3.02
C GLN A 571 20.19 19.10 2.16
N THR A 572 21.32 18.78 2.79
CA THR A 572 22.56 18.43 2.08
C THR A 572 22.39 17.16 1.25
N LEU A 573 21.76 16.13 1.82
CA LEU A 573 21.47 14.88 1.11
C LEU A 573 20.48 15.07 -0.04
N GLU A 574 19.49 15.95 0.12
CA GLU A 574 18.57 16.29 -0.97
C GLU A 574 19.29 16.97 -2.12
N MET A 575 20.20 17.91 -1.84
CA MET A 575 21.03 18.56 -2.88
C MET A 575 21.96 17.54 -3.57
N GLU A 576 22.57 16.65 -2.80
CA GLU A 576 23.40 15.57 -3.37
C GLU A 576 22.55 14.64 -4.25
N PHE A 577 21.37 14.25 -3.78
CA PHE A 577 20.46 13.39 -4.53
C PHE A 577 19.97 14.04 -5.83
N GLN A 578 19.71 15.35 -5.82
CA GLN A 578 19.37 16.09 -7.02
C GLN A 578 20.45 15.96 -8.10
N SER A 579 21.73 15.91 -7.72
CA SER A 579 22.83 15.70 -8.68
C SER A 579 22.76 14.34 -9.39
N TYR A 580 22.27 13.29 -8.73
CA TYR A 580 22.03 11.98 -9.34
C TYR A 580 20.79 11.95 -10.24
N SER A 581 19.80 12.82 -9.99
CA SER A 581 18.52 12.86 -10.71
C SER A 581 18.44 13.87 -11.86
N GLY A 582 19.30 14.90 -11.87
CA GLY A 582 19.19 16.08 -12.74
C GLY A 582 19.93 16.03 -14.08
N ASN A 583 20.78 15.03 -14.34
CA ASN A 583 21.62 15.01 -15.54
C ASN A 583 21.02 14.20 -16.70
N ALA A 584 19.92 14.70 -17.28
CA ALA A 584 19.46 14.29 -18.61
C ALA A 584 20.27 14.94 -19.76
N LEU A 585 21.11 15.95 -19.47
CA LEU A 585 21.91 16.68 -20.48
C LEU A 585 23.41 16.33 -20.51
N TYR A 586 23.88 15.40 -19.68
CA TYR A 586 25.28 14.93 -19.64
C TYR A 586 25.50 13.57 -20.33
N VAL A 587 24.55 13.12 -21.17
CA VAL A 587 24.66 11.86 -21.92
C VAL A 587 25.63 11.97 -23.12
N LEU A 588 26.26 13.13 -23.35
CA LEU A 588 27.29 13.32 -24.38
C LEU A 588 28.62 13.82 -23.78
N GLN A 589 29.15 13.16 -22.75
CA GLN A 589 30.60 13.13 -22.52
C GLN A 589 31.02 11.74 -22.01
N PRO A 590 31.70 10.92 -22.83
CA PRO A 590 32.41 9.76 -22.30
C PRO A 590 33.58 10.28 -21.45
N TYR A 591 33.87 9.63 -20.33
CA TYR A 591 34.93 9.97 -19.36
C TYR A 591 34.59 11.02 -18.28
N SER A 592 33.71 10.69 -17.34
CA SER A 592 33.79 11.26 -15.97
C SER A 592 33.06 10.46 -14.88
N GLN A 593 32.09 9.60 -15.21
CA GLN A 593 31.31 8.85 -14.21
C GLN A 593 32.09 7.73 -13.47
N VAL A 594 33.31 7.41 -13.91
CA VAL A 594 34.15 6.39 -13.27
C VAL A 594 34.90 6.94 -12.04
N ASN A 595 34.91 8.26 -11.80
CA ASN A 595 35.75 8.83 -10.74
C ASN A 595 35.02 9.15 -9.42
N LEU A 596 33.69 9.33 -9.41
CA LEU A 596 32.96 9.66 -8.17
C LEU A 596 32.75 8.42 -7.26
N TRP A 597 32.56 7.23 -7.85
CA TRP A 597 32.39 5.98 -7.11
C TRP A 597 33.72 5.44 -6.53
N MET A 598 34.85 5.74 -7.19
CA MET A 598 36.19 5.36 -6.69
C MET A 598 36.63 6.21 -5.49
N SER A 599 36.10 7.42 -5.33
CA SER A 599 36.34 8.33 -4.20
C SER A 599 35.53 8.01 -2.93
N LEU A 600 34.57 7.07 -3.00
CA LEU A 600 33.80 6.66 -1.83
C LEU A 600 34.67 5.84 -0.84
N PRO A 601 34.56 6.08 0.48
CA PRO A 601 35.29 5.32 1.50
C PRO A 601 35.05 3.81 1.36
N SER A 602 36.07 2.98 1.59
CA SER A 602 36.00 1.52 1.44
C SER A 602 34.82 0.86 2.15
N HIS A 603 34.38 1.39 3.29
CA HIS A 603 33.22 0.90 4.04
C HIS A 603 31.86 1.11 3.35
N SER A 604 31.70 2.16 2.53
CA SER A 604 30.45 2.41 1.79
C SER A 604 30.30 1.47 0.58
N ARG A 605 31.42 1.11 -0.07
CA ARG A 605 31.47 0.13 -1.17
C ARG A 605 30.98 -1.26 -0.76
N ASP A 606 31.23 -1.66 0.48
CA ASP A 606 30.80 -2.97 1.02
C ASP A 606 29.27 -3.09 1.15
N GLN A 607 28.58 -2.00 1.55
CA GLN A 607 27.12 -2.01 1.70
C GLN A 607 26.38 -2.00 0.36
N SER A 608 26.77 -1.12 -0.57
CA SER A 608 26.13 -1.08 -1.90
C SER A 608 26.33 -2.40 -2.66
N GLY A 609 27.51 -3.03 -2.52
CA GLY A 609 27.75 -4.39 -3.02
C GLY A 609 26.84 -5.43 -2.36
N THR A 610 26.71 -5.40 -1.04
CA THR A 610 25.80 -6.28 -0.29
C THR A 610 24.35 -6.13 -0.74
N ILE A 611 23.86 -4.90 -0.93
CA ILE A 611 22.50 -4.62 -1.43
C ILE A 611 22.36 -5.24 -2.82
N LEU A 612 23.28 -4.95 -3.74
CA LEU A 612 23.25 -5.47 -5.10
C LEU A 612 23.22 -7.00 -5.15
N ASP A 613 24.01 -7.68 -4.33
CA ASP A 613 24.05 -9.14 -4.25
C ASP A 613 22.73 -9.73 -3.72
N ILE A 614 22.10 -9.07 -2.74
CA ILE A 614 20.77 -9.45 -2.25
C ILE A 614 19.74 -9.32 -3.38
N LEU A 615 19.72 -8.19 -4.10
CA LEU A 615 18.78 -7.96 -5.20
C LEU A 615 18.99 -8.97 -6.33
N ARG A 616 20.23 -9.22 -6.76
CA ARG A 616 20.57 -10.21 -7.79
C ARG A 616 20.11 -11.62 -7.39
N SER A 617 20.32 -12.00 -6.13
CA SER A 617 19.90 -13.30 -5.62
C SER A 617 18.38 -13.44 -5.59
N HIS A 618 17.67 -12.38 -5.18
CA HIS A 618 16.22 -12.36 -5.15
C HIS A 618 15.59 -12.37 -6.55
N ALA A 619 16.11 -11.57 -7.48
CA ALA A 619 15.65 -11.55 -8.87
C ALA A 619 15.79 -12.93 -9.54
N ARG A 620 16.88 -13.67 -9.25
CA ARG A 620 17.04 -15.06 -9.71
C ARG A 620 15.96 -15.98 -9.14
N LEU A 621 15.60 -15.81 -7.86
CA LEU A 621 14.52 -16.57 -7.22
C LEU A 621 13.15 -16.28 -7.86
N GLU A 622 12.82 -15.01 -8.10
CA GLU A 622 11.57 -14.61 -8.75
C GLU A 622 11.48 -15.20 -10.17
N LYS A 623 12.58 -15.11 -10.93
CA LYS A 623 12.67 -15.71 -12.28
C LYS A 623 12.47 -17.23 -12.26
N GLN A 624 13.03 -17.94 -11.27
CA GLN A 624 12.83 -19.38 -11.12
C GLN A 624 11.38 -19.75 -10.75
N ARG A 625 10.68 -18.88 -10.02
CA ARG A 625 9.29 -19.09 -9.61
C ARG A 625 8.26 -18.62 -10.65
N GLY A 626 8.68 -17.80 -11.61
CA GLY A 626 7.80 -17.19 -12.60
C GLY A 626 6.85 -16.13 -12.02
N ALA A 627 7.11 -15.64 -10.80
CA ALA A 627 6.27 -14.68 -10.10
C ALA A 627 7.09 -13.89 -9.05
N GLU A 628 6.66 -12.67 -8.78
CA GLU A 628 7.23 -11.83 -7.71
C GLU A 628 6.97 -12.43 -6.31
N VAL A 629 7.92 -12.24 -5.40
CA VAL A 629 7.83 -12.73 -4.01
C VAL A 629 7.49 -11.56 -3.09
N PHE A 630 6.20 -11.30 -2.92
CA PHE A 630 5.73 -10.19 -2.10
C PHE A 630 6.00 -10.39 -0.59
N PRO A 631 6.38 -9.31 0.12
CA PRO A 631 6.37 -9.30 1.58
C PRO A 631 4.92 -9.38 2.06
N ALA A 632 4.65 -10.37 2.90
CA ALA A 632 3.40 -10.47 3.65
C ALA A 632 2.08 -10.76 2.90
N THR A 633 2.07 -11.29 1.68
CA THR A 633 0.87 -12.01 1.22
C THR A 633 0.84 -13.37 1.93
N ARG A 634 0.12 -13.46 3.06
CA ARG A 634 -0.30 -14.79 3.53
C ARG A 634 -1.08 -15.41 2.38
N LYS A 635 -0.63 -16.59 1.92
CA LYS A 635 -1.30 -17.32 0.85
C LYS A 635 -2.82 -17.33 1.14
N PRO A 636 -3.67 -17.03 0.15
CA PRO A 636 -5.11 -17.18 0.32
C PRO A 636 -5.40 -18.58 0.83
N ARG A 637 -6.44 -18.71 1.66
CA ARG A 637 -6.82 -19.98 2.27
C ARG A 637 -7.08 -20.99 1.16
N ARG A 638 -6.18 -21.95 0.99
CA ARG A 638 -6.38 -23.06 0.05
C ARG A 638 -7.43 -24.00 0.62
N ASN A 639 -8.65 -23.88 0.11
CA ASN A 639 -9.61 -24.96 0.16
C ASN A 639 -9.49 -25.73 -1.17
N ALA A 640 -9.24 -27.04 -1.11
CA ALA A 640 -9.11 -27.89 -2.30
C ALA A 640 -10.35 -27.85 -3.21
N ARG A 641 -11.54 -27.52 -2.66
CA ARG A 641 -12.76 -27.27 -3.45
C ARG A 641 -12.73 -25.92 -4.19
N PHE A 642 -12.01 -24.93 -3.68
CA PHE A 642 -11.83 -23.61 -4.30
C PHE A 642 -10.80 -23.67 -5.44
N GLU A 643 -9.70 -24.40 -5.26
CA GLU A 643 -8.77 -24.73 -6.35
C GLU A 643 -9.46 -25.61 -7.42
N GLN A 644 -10.35 -26.53 -7.02
CA GLN A 644 -11.21 -27.24 -7.97
C GLN A 644 -12.26 -26.33 -8.64
N ALA A 645 -12.72 -25.24 -8.01
CA ALA A 645 -13.65 -24.29 -8.63
C ALA A 645 -12.95 -23.36 -9.64
N GLU A 646 -11.72 -22.93 -9.35
CA GLU A 646 -10.83 -22.22 -10.30
C GLU A 646 -10.43 -23.12 -11.47
N GLN A 647 -10.08 -24.38 -11.23
CA GLN A 647 -9.66 -25.33 -12.28
C GLN A 647 -10.83 -25.92 -13.09
N ARG A 648 -12.06 -25.88 -12.57
CA ARG A 648 -13.26 -26.41 -13.24
C ARG A 648 -14.12 -25.33 -13.88
N GLN A 649 -13.61 -24.16 -14.29
CA GLN A 649 -14.38 -23.24 -15.16
C GLN A 649 -14.61 -23.83 -16.57
N SER A 650 -15.38 -24.90 -16.62
CA SER A 650 -16.41 -25.19 -17.60
C SER A 650 -17.63 -25.50 -16.74
N PHE A 651 -18.46 -24.48 -16.46
CA PHE A 651 -19.68 -24.66 -15.67
C PHE A 651 -20.94 -24.27 -16.45
N PRO A 652 -22.02 -25.04 -16.24
CA PRO A 652 -23.18 -25.09 -17.11
C PRO A 652 -24.17 -23.95 -16.83
N SER A 653 -24.94 -23.63 -17.86
CA SER A 653 -26.08 -22.71 -17.89
C SER A 653 -27.17 -23.10 -16.88
N TYR A 654 -27.32 -22.37 -15.78
CA TYR A 654 -28.51 -22.42 -14.91
C TYR A 654 -28.68 -21.10 -14.14
N PHE A 655 -29.54 -20.19 -14.62
CA PHE A 655 -30.82 -19.79 -14.00
C PHE A 655 -31.38 -18.51 -14.62
N ARG A 656 -32.57 -18.63 -15.22
CA ARG A 656 -33.54 -17.54 -15.36
C ARG A 656 -34.25 -17.37 -14.01
N GLY A 657 -34.33 -16.14 -13.52
CA GLY A 657 -35.24 -15.72 -12.45
C GLY A 657 -34.77 -16.03 -11.04
N LEU A 658 -34.57 -14.98 -10.25
CA LEU A 658 -34.68 -15.03 -8.79
C LEU A 658 -35.67 -13.94 -8.34
N PRO A 659 -36.69 -14.28 -7.54
CA PRO A 659 -37.73 -13.37 -7.10
C PRO A 659 -37.30 -12.55 -5.89
N VAL A 660 -37.94 -11.38 -5.77
CA VAL A 660 -38.04 -10.54 -4.59
C VAL A 660 -38.34 -11.40 -3.34
N LEU A 661 -37.41 -11.47 -2.40
CA LEU A 661 -37.67 -11.95 -1.04
C LEU A 661 -38.03 -10.75 -0.17
N LEU A 662 -39.34 -10.53 -0.03
CA LEU A 662 -39.93 -9.71 1.03
C LEU A 662 -39.82 -10.48 2.36
N ASN A 663 -39.21 -9.85 3.36
CA ASN A 663 -39.63 -9.92 4.77
C ASN A 663 -38.98 -8.79 5.57
#